data_AF-A0A7X8QKG7-F1
#
_entry.id   AF-A0A7X8QKG7-F1
#
_cell.length_a   1.000
_cell.length_b   1.000
_cell.length_c   1.000
_cell.angle_alpha   90.00
_cell.angle_beta   90.00
_cell.angle_gamma   90.00
#
_symmetry.space_group_name_H-M   'P 1'
#
loop_
_entity.id
_entity.type
_entity.pdbx_description
1 polymer ?
#
loop_
_entity_poly.entity_id
_entity_poly.type
_entity_poly.pdbx_seq_one_letter_code
_entity_poly.pdbx_strand_id
1 'polypeptide(L)'
;TYHVVVTNPPYMGASNMGSKLSSYVKKNYPNSKSDMFAVLIERCAAMTKANYFQAMITQHVWMFLKSYEKLRANILFLDIVNMAHLGARAFEEIGGEVVQTTSFVLRKSRISNYQGVYRRLIDSKSHDAKEQMFISGENEFVTNQDNYSKISGSPIAYWANDKIFEAFSNGDSIDKISDFTGSQNITGNNNLFLRSIWEINKTDIHKKGRWVFYAKGGDFRRWYGHILLAIDVSPSAINYYKTNPNSNYLKHKYWFTEGITYTAVTSLGTGFRYFPAIGGFDKGGPTICYVQHFDYVLGFLNTKIVTYLLNVLNPTLNIQVRDVKALPFYFEKSMEKIVGQIVGDNVRISRTDWNAFETSWDFQRHPLVRPVDTIAEAFRQWQDECEDRFTQLKANEEELNRIFIDIYGLENELTPEVDDKEVTVARVYDTKDDVPDSMKGNLYVRTKEDDIKSFISYAVGCMFGRFSLDWDGLVYAGGDWDESKYQTFIPSPDNCILITEEAYFEDDIVARFIDFVRVVFGNDTLEKNLDFIADALGRKGNSSREIIRRYFLKDFYKDHVKTYQKRPIYWLFDSGRQDGFKALVYIHRWNADTTGNIRVSHLHRVQRIYESELKRLDDIVANSEHNRDKRYAEKQKNKLIKQIKETREYDEKIAHLANARIDIDLDDGVRVNHAKVQTSATVKNIKILANI
;
A
#
# COMPACT_ATOMS: atom_id res chain seq x y z
N THR A 1 -38.76 24.61 -30.07
CA THR A 1 -37.48 23.97 -30.44
C THR A 1 -36.57 25.01 -31.08
N TYR A 2 -35.26 24.80 -31.09
CA TYR A 2 -34.23 25.77 -31.50
C TYR A 2 -33.31 25.20 -32.59
N HIS A 3 -32.68 26.08 -33.37
CA HIS A 3 -31.66 25.71 -34.37
C HIS A 3 -30.31 25.37 -33.76
N VAL A 4 -29.97 25.98 -32.63
CA VAL A 4 -28.77 25.66 -31.88
C VAL A 4 -29.12 25.71 -30.40
N VAL A 5 -28.67 24.71 -29.64
CA VAL A 5 -28.75 24.72 -28.17
C VAL A 5 -27.32 24.57 -27.64
N VAL A 6 -26.83 25.56 -26.89
CA VAL A 6 -25.47 25.56 -26.31
C VAL A 6 -25.55 25.73 -24.81
N THR A 7 -24.84 24.93 -24.03
CA THR A 7 -24.81 25.10 -22.57
C THR A 7 -23.60 24.45 -21.89
N ASN A 8 -23.20 25.00 -20.73
CA ASN A 8 -22.41 24.34 -19.70
C ASN A 8 -23.37 23.99 -18.54
N PRO A 9 -23.92 22.76 -18.48
CA PRO A 9 -24.93 22.41 -17.51
C PRO A 9 -24.32 22.21 -16.10
N PRO A 10 -25.13 22.29 -15.03
CA PRO A 10 -24.65 22.04 -13.67
C PRO A 10 -24.20 20.57 -13.49
N TYR A 11 -23.10 20.37 -12.77
CA TYR A 11 -22.56 19.05 -12.43
C TYR A 11 -23.04 18.66 -11.03
N MET A 12 -23.96 17.69 -10.96
CA MET A 12 -24.58 17.29 -9.70
C MET A 12 -24.94 15.80 -9.76
N GLY A 13 -24.08 14.98 -9.19
CA GLY A 13 -24.31 13.54 -9.06
C GLY A 13 -25.55 13.23 -8.22
N ALA A 14 -26.16 12.07 -8.47
CA ALA A 14 -27.42 11.66 -7.86
C ALA A 14 -27.44 11.71 -6.32
N SER A 15 -26.30 11.51 -5.65
CA SER A 15 -26.17 11.60 -4.18
C SER A 15 -26.37 13.01 -3.64
N ASN A 16 -26.14 14.03 -4.46
CA ASN A 16 -26.26 15.44 -4.09
C ASN A 16 -27.65 16.02 -4.44
N MET A 17 -28.52 15.22 -5.06
CA MET A 17 -29.89 15.62 -5.37
C MET A 17 -30.79 15.44 -4.15
N GLY A 18 -31.49 16.48 -3.73
CA GLY A 18 -32.56 16.37 -2.74
C GLY A 18 -33.67 15.40 -3.19
N SER A 19 -34.42 14.85 -2.23
CA SER A 19 -35.41 13.78 -2.46
C SER A 19 -36.43 14.09 -3.57
N LYS A 20 -36.91 15.34 -3.64
CA LYS A 20 -37.84 15.82 -4.68
C LYS A 20 -37.22 15.77 -6.07
N LEU A 21 -36.01 16.32 -6.24
CA LEU A 21 -35.29 16.31 -7.52
C LEU A 21 -34.92 14.89 -7.94
N SER A 22 -34.39 14.09 -7.01
CA SER A 22 -34.02 12.69 -7.26
C SER A 22 -35.23 11.87 -7.76
N SER A 23 -36.39 12.04 -7.13
CA SER A 23 -37.63 11.37 -7.53
C SER A 23 -38.09 11.82 -8.93
N TYR A 24 -38.05 13.12 -9.21
CA TYR A 24 -38.42 13.67 -10.52
C TYR A 24 -37.51 13.15 -11.63
N VAL A 25 -36.18 13.19 -11.42
CA VAL A 25 -35.19 12.74 -12.40
C VAL A 25 -35.29 11.23 -12.64
N LYS A 26 -35.42 10.41 -11.58
CA LYS A 26 -35.60 8.96 -11.72
C LYS A 26 -36.86 8.60 -12.51
N LYS A 27 -37.93 9.37 -12.36
CA LYS A 27 -39.21 9.15 -13.05
C LYS A 27 -39.17 9.58 -14.52
N ASN A 28 -38.65 10.77 -14.80
CA ASN A 28 -38.78 11.39 -16.14
C ASN A 28 -37.54 11.18 -17.03
N TYR A 29 -36.38 10.89 -16.44
CA TYR A 29 -35.09 10.78 -17.14
C TYR A 29 -34.34 9.50 -16.72
N PRO A 30 -34.97 8.30 -16.79
CA PRO A 30 -34.42 7.07 -16.23
C PRO A 30 -33.08 6.63 -16.85
N ASN A 31 -32.77 7.10 -18.07
CA ASN A 31 -31.56 6.76 -18.84
C ASN A 31 -30.38 7.69 -18.54
N SER A 32 -30.64 8.87 -17.96
CA SER A 32 -29.65 9.93 -17.71
C SER A 32 -29.62 10.39 -16.25
N LYS A 33 -30.37 9.72 -15.37
CA LYS A 33 -30.60 10.06 -13.96
C LYS A 33 -29.38 10.15 -13.03
N SER A 34 -28.21 9.72 -13.49
CA SER A 34 -27.02 9.60 -12.65
C SER A 34 -26.37 10.95 -12.32
N ASP A 35 -26.53 11.95 -13.18
CA ASP A 35 -26.05 13.32 -12.96
C ASP A 35 -26.93 14.34 -13.71
N MET A 36 -27.05 15.57 -13.20
CA MET A 36 -27.77 16.65 -13.87
C MET A 36 -27.19 17.02 -15.24
N PHE A 37 -25.87 16.96 -15.45
CA PHE A 37 -25.32 17.23 -16.77
C PHE A 37 -25.86 16.25 -17.81
N ALA A 38 -26.04 14.99 -17.42
CA ALA A 38 -26.53 13.93 -18.30
C ALA A 38 -28.01 14.10 -18.62
N VAL A 39 -28.82 14.50 -17.63
CA VAL A 39 -30.23 14.88 -17.86
C VAL A 39 -30.33 16.03 -18.86
N LEU A 40 -29.41 17.00 -18.79
CA LEU A 40 -29.40 18.14 -19.68
C LEU A 40 -28.96 17.77 -21.10
N ILE A 41 -28.14 16.73 -21.31
CA ILE A 41 -27.85 16.20 -22.65
C ILE A 41 -29.15 15.76 -23.34
N GLU A 42 -29.99 15.00 -22.64
CA GLU A 42 -31.28 14.54 -23.15
C GLU A 42 -32.25 15.71 -23.37
N ARG A 43 -32.28 16.67 -22.43
CA ARG A 43 -33.19 17.81 -22.53
C ARG A 43 -32.81 18.78 -23.64
N CYS A 44 -31.53 19.06 -23.83
CA CYS A 44 -31.02 19.89 -24.93
C CYS A 44 -31.32 19.22 -26.28
N ALA A 45 -31.18 17.89 -26.38
CA ALA A 45 -31.54 17.16 -27.60
C ALA A 45 -33.03 17.29 -27.92
N ALA A 46 -33.90 17.25 -26.91
CA ALA A 46 -35.34 17.47 -27.06
C ALA A 46 -35.68 18.91 -27.47
N MET A 47 -34.90 19.90 -27.04
CA MET A 47 -35.06 21.31 -27.44
C MET A 47 -34.56 21.59 -28.87
N THR A 48 -33.65 20.78 -29.39
CA THR A 48 -33.03 20.95 -30.72
C THR A 48 -33.96 20.48 -31.85
N LYS A 49 -34.06 21.23 -32.95
CA LYS A 49 -34.79 20.81 -34.17
C LYS A 49 -34.06 19.68 -34.89
N ALA A 50 -34.75 18.90 -35.74
CA ALA A 50 -34.10 17.85 -36.55
C ALA A 50 -33.05 18.46 -37.50
N ASN A 51 -31.93 17.75 -37.73
CA ASN A 51 -30.76 18.18 -38.52
C ASN A 51 -29.99 19.40 -37.98
N TYR A 52 -30.39 19.94 -36.82
CA TYR A 52 -29.75 21.07 -36.16
C TYR A 52 -28.86 20.59 -34.99
N PHE A 53 -28.17 21.52 -34.33
CA PHE A 53 -27.03 21.19 -33.47
C PHE A 53 -27.30 21.48 -31.99
N GLN A 54 -26.73 20.63 -31.13
CA GLN A 54 -26.47 20.96 -29.74
C GLN A 54 -24.97 20.89 -29.45
N ALA A 55 -24.48 21.83 -28.65
CA ALA A 55 -23.08 21.87 -28.22
C ALA A 55 -23.01 22.01 -26.70
N MET A 56 -22.20 21.18 -26.05
CA MET A 56 -22.14 21.15 -24.59
C MET A 56 -20.73 20.88 -24.10
N ILE A 57 -20.40 21.41 -22.92
CA ILE A 57 -19.25 20.97 -22.12
C ILE A 57 -19.75 20.28 -20.86
N THR A 58 -19.41 19.01 -20.68
CA THR A 58 -19.85 18.21 -19.53
C THR A 58 -18.68 17.44 -18.92
N GLN A 59 -18.89 16.75 -17.80
CA GLN A 59 -17.94 15.74 -17.36
C GLN A 59 -17.84 14.62 -18.40
N HIS A 60 -16.66 14.13 -18.74
CA HIS A 60 -16.47 13.10 -19.79
C HIS A 60 -16.97 11.70 -19.39
N VAL A 61 -17.40 11.54 -18.14
CA VAL A 61 -17.62 10.27 -17.47
C VAL A 61 -18.77 9.46 -18.10
N TRP A 62 -19.69 10.14 -18.80
CA TRP A 62 -20.77 9.52 -19.58
C TRP A 62 -20.30 8.75 -20.81
N MET A 63 -19.08 9.02 -21.30
CA MET A 63 -18.49 8.31 -22.43
C MET A 63 -18.17 6.85 -22.10
N PHE A 64 -17.99 6.51 -20.81
CA PHE A 64 -17.46 5.20 -20.40
C PHE A 64 -18.34 4.49 -19.36
N LEU A 65 -18.72 5.17 -18.28
CA LEU A 65 -19.32 4.50 -17.12
C LEU A 65 -20.68 3.88 -17.43
N LYS A 66 -20.91 2.65 -16.93
CA LYS A 66 -22.16 1.89 -17.11
C LYS A 66 -23.43 2.63 -16.71
N SER A 67 -23.36 3.52 -15.72
CA SER A 67 -24.49 4.35 -15.30
C SER A 67 -25.07 5.21 -16.44
N TYR A 68 -24.29 5.45 -17.49
CA TYR A 68 -24.68 6.24 -18.67
C TYR A 68 -24.82 5.38 -19.94
N GLU A 69 -24.78 4.05 -19.85
CA GLU A 69 -24.88 3.14 -21.00
C GLU A 69 -26.16 3.39 -21.81
N LYS A 70 -27.30 3.52 -21.14
CA LYS A 70 -28.59 3.84 -21.80
C LYS A 70 -28.61 5.22 -22.43
N LEU A 71 -27.95 6.21 -21.82
CA LEU A 71 -27.78 7.53 -22.42
C LEU A 71 -26.93 7.44 -23.69
N ARG A 72 -25.81 6.71 -23.67
CA ARG A 72 -24.98 6.49 -24.86
C ARG A 72 -25.76 5.83 -25.98
N ALA A 73 -26.54 4.79 -25.68
CA ALA A 73 -27.41 4.15 -26.67
C ALA A 73 -28.36 5.15 -27.35
N ASN A 74 -28.91 6.12 -26.61
CA ASN A 74 -29.73 7.18 -27.18
C ASN A 74 -28.92 8.18 -28.03
N ILE A 75 -27.70 8.52 -27.58
CA ILE A 75 -26.80 9.43 -28.31
C ILE A 75 -26.37 8.83 -29.64
N LEU A 76 -26.22 7.50 -29.75
CA LEU A 76 -25.83 6.83 -31.00
C LEU A 76 -26.88 6.96 -32.14
N PHE A 77 -28.10 7.41 -31.84
CA PHE A 77 -29.09 7.81 -32.86
C PHE A 77 -28.91 9.25 -33.37
N LEU A 78 -27.95 9.98 -32.82
CA LEU A 78 -27.52 11.31 -33.23
C LEU A 78 -26.12 11.20 -33.83
N ASP A 79 -25.70 12.16 -34.65
CA ASP A 79 -24.32 12.20 -35.14
C ASP A 79 -23.45 13.01 -34.19
N ILE A 80 -22.38 12.39 -33.69
CA ILE A 80 -21.30 13.09 -32.97
C ILE A 80 -20.43 13.77 -34.04
N VAL A 81 -20.58 15.09 -34.15
CA VAL A 81 -19.90 15.90 -35.17
C VAL A 81 -18.44 16.08 -34.83
N ASN A 82 -18.19 16.57 -33.61
CA ASN A 82 -16.84 16.70 -33.08
C ASN A 82 -16.82 16.65 -31.56
N MET A 83 -15.64 16.43 -31.01
CA MET A 83 -15.40 16.39 -29.57
C MET A 83 -13.98 16.85 -29.23
N ALA A 84 -13.86 17.80 -28.30
CA ALA A 84 -12.62 18.10 -27.60
C ALA A 84 -12.64 17.41 -26.24
N HIS A 85 -11.89 16.32 -26.11
CA HIS A 85 -11.79 15.55 -24.87
C HIS A 85 -10.69 16.15 -23.99
N LEU A 86 -11.10 17.03 -23.07
CA LEU A 86 -10.20 17.90 -22.31
C LEU A 86 -9.58 17.21 -21.09
N GLY A 87 -10.32 16.33 -20.42
CA GLY A 87 -9.86 15.67 -19.19
C GLY A 87 -9.76 16.64 -18.01
N ALA A 88 -8.85 16.38 -17.07
CA ALA A 88 -8.60 17.25 -15.92
C ALA A 88 -7.94 18.58 -16.32
N ARG A 89 -8.01 19.58 -15.43
CA ARG A 89 -7.34 20.89 -15.58
C ARG A 89 -7.71 21.62 -16.88
N ALA A 90 -8.95 21.48 -17.31
CA ALA A 90 -9.51 22.20 -18.45
C ALA A 90 -9.88 23.66 -18.10
N PHE A 91 -10.09 23.95 -16.81
CA PHE A 91 -10.40 25.28 -16.30
C PHE A 91 -9.27 25.77 -15.42
N GLU A 92 -8.83 27.02 -15.62
CA GLU A 92 -7.72 27.65 -14.86
C GLU A 92 -7.97 27.62 -13.35
N GLU A 93 -9.20 27.91 -12.94
CA GLU A 93 -9.63 27.97 -11.53
C GLU A 93 -9.71 26.59 -10.85
N ILE A 94 -9.64 25.49 -11.61
CA ILE A 94 -9.79 24.11 -11.13
C ILE A 94 -8.50 23.32 -11.42
N GLY A 95 -7.51 23.47 -10.55
CA GLY A 95 -6.21 22.78 -10.68
C GLY A 95 -6.22 21.27 -10.35
N GLY A 96 -7.31 20.76 -9.77
CA GLY A 96 -7.44 19.35 -9.37
C GLY A 96 -8.01 18.44 -10.46
N GLU A 97 -7.92 17.12 -10.25
CA GLU A 97 -8.49 16.09 -11.15
C GLU A 97 -9.96 15.77 -10.85
N VAL A 98 -10.58 16.52 -9.95
CA VAL A 98 -11.98 16.31 -9.51
C VAL A 98 -12.97 16.52 -10.66
N VAL A 99 -12.63 17.39 -11.62
CA VAL A 99 -13.46 17.69 -12.78
C VAL A 99 -12.72 17.28 -14.04
N GLN A 100 -13.20 16.25 -14.71
CA GLN A 100 -12.67 15.78 -15.98
C GLN A 100 -13.70 16.04 -17.08
N THR A 101 -13.42 16.93 -18.02
CA THR A 101 -14.42 17.44 -18.97
C THR A 101 -14.22 17.00 -20.41
N THR A 102 -15.30 17.15 -21.19
CA THR A 102 -15.29 17.05 -22.64
C THR A 102 -16.26 18.07 -23.21
N SER A 103 -15.88 18.72 -24.30
CA SER A 103 -16.75 19.55 -25.12
C SER A 103 -17.12 18.77 -26.38
N PHE A 104 -18.37 18.83 -26.83
CA PHE A 104 -18.83 18.05 -27.98
C PHE A 104 -20.01 18.70 -28.68
N VAL A 105 -20.16 18.38 -29.97
CA VAL A 105 -21.27 18.81 -30.82
C VAL A 105 -22.03 17.59 -31.32
N LEU A 106 -23.34 17.56 -31.08
CA LEU A 106 -24.25 16.55 -31.61
C LEU A 106 -25.18 17.18 -32.64
N ARG A 107 -25.34 16.54 -33.80
CA ARG A 107 -26.38 16.87 -34.77
C ARG A 107 -27.58 15.97 -34.54
N LYS A 108 -28.79 16.55 -34.50
CA LYS A 108 -30.05 15.80 -34.32
C LYS A 108 -30.51 15.11 -35.60
N SER A 109 -29.66 14.24 -36.12
CA SER A 109 -29.92 13.33 -37.23
C SER A 109 -28.92 12.19 -37.18
N ARG A 110 -29.13 11.17 -38.01
CA ARG A 110 -28.22 10.05 -38.17
C ARG A 110 -27.83 9.93 -39.64
N ILE A 111 -26.57 10.19 -39.96
CA ILE A 111 -26.00 9.93 -41.27
C ILE A 111 -25.15 8.67 -41.18
N SER A 112 -25.46 7.68 -42.03
CA SER A 112 -24.69 6.43 -42.10
C SER A 112 -23.24 6.73 -42.45
N ASN A 113 -22.30 6.06 -41.77
CA ASN A 113 -20.86 6.22 -41.97
C ASN A 113 -20.32 7.64 -41.77
N TYR A 114 -21.05 8.48 -41.03
CA TYR A 114 -20.59 9.82 -40.70
C TYR A 114 -19.29 9.76 -39.89
N GLN A 115 -18.29 10.50 -40.35
CA GLN A 115 -16.97 10.60 -39.72
C GLN A 115 -16.97 11.79 -38.75
N GLY A 116 -16.94 11.49 -37.45
CA GLY A 116 -16.77 12.52 -36.43
C GLY A 116 -15.29 12.84 -36.23
N VAL A 117 -14.99 14.08 -35.84
CA VAL A 117 -13.62 14.54 -35.56
C VAL A 117 -13.41 14.74 -34.07
N TYR A 118 -12.44 14.05 -33.49
CA TYR A 118 -12.19 14.03 -32.05
C TYR A 118 -10.76 14.51 -31.79
N ARG A 119 -10.58 15.35 -30.78
CA ARG A 119 -9.26 15.80 -30.33
C ARG A 119 -9.03 15.37 -28.89
N ARG A 120 -7.99 14.57 -28.68
CA ARG A 120 -7.63 14.04 -27.38
C ARG A 120 -6.60 14.95 -26.71
N LEU A 121 -7.04 15.69 -25.69
CA LEU A 121 -6.23 16.73 -25.04
C LEU A 121 -5.88 16.37 -23.60
N ILE A 122 -6.07 15.12 -23.18
CA ILE A 122 -5.96 14.75 -21.77
C ILE A 122 -4.51 14.66 -21.27
N ASP A 123 -3.55 14.48 -22.18
CA ASP A 123 -2.14 14.24 -21.85
C ASP A 123 -1.40 15.53 -21.44
N SER A 124 -1.99 16.69 -21.73
CA SER A 124 -1.48 17.99 -21.28
C SER A 124 -1.88 18.30 -19.83
N LYS A 125 -0.92 18.92 -19.11
CA LYS A 125 -1.01 19.25 -17.67
C LYS A 125 -1.49 20.67 -17.37
N SER A 126 -1.74 21.51 -18.37
CA SER A 126 -2.23 22.90 -18.22
C SER A 126 -3.24 23.27 -19.31
N HIS A 127 -4.05 24.31 -19.06
CA HIS A 127 -4.99 24.80 -20.07
C HIS A 127 -4.26 25.38 -21.30
N ASP A 128 -3.16 26.12 -21.12
CA ASP A 128 -2.36 26.67 -22.22
C ASP A 128 -1.83 25.58 -23.15
N ALA A 129 -1.27 24.51 -22.57
CA ALA A 129 -0.76 23.41 -23.39
C ALA A 129 -1.91 22.64 -24.07
N LYS A 130 -3.11 22.56 -23.47
CA LYS A 130 -4.30 22.00 -24.15
C LYS A 130 -4.75 22.87 -25.32
N GLU A 131 -4.69 24.19 -25.18
CA GLU A 131 -4.99 25.13 -26.26
C GLU A 131 -4.00 24.96 -27.41
N GLN A 132 -2.69 24.89 -27.13
CA GLN A 132 -1.68 24.66 -28.17
C GLN A 132 -1.85 23.31 -28.87
N MET A 133 -2.11 22.22 -28.12
CA MET A 133 -2.42 20.91 -28.70
C MET A 133 -3.68 20.96 -29.57
N PHE A 134 -4.71 21.69 -29.12
CA PHE A 134 -5.91 21.86 -29.93
C PHE A 134 -5.60 22.63 -31.20
N ILE A 135 -4.90 23.76 -31.16
CA ILE A 135 -4.61 24.59 -32.34
C ILE A 135 -3.72 23.86 -33.35
N SER A 136 -2.71 23.12 -32.88
CA SER A 136 -1.79 22.36 -33.75
C SER A 136 -2.46 21.20 -34.49
N GLY A 137 -3.60 20.70 -34.00
CA GLY A 137 -4.26 19.52 -34.57
C GLY A 137 -3.60 18.20 -34.14
N GLU A 138 -2.70 18.23 -33.17
CA GLU A 138 -2.14 17.02 -32.56
C GLU A 138 -3.24 16.16 -31.91
N ASN A 139 -3.04 14.83 -31.92
CA ASN A 139 -3.99 13.86 -31.35
C ASN A 139 -5.43 14.00 -31.87
N GLU A 140 -5.55 14.30 -33.17
CA GLU A 140 -6.81 14.26 -33.91
C GLU A 140 -7.14 12.83 -34.36
N PHE A 141 -8.38 12.42 -34.14
CA PHE A 141 -8.92 11.13 -34.53
C PHE A 141 -10.17 11.35 -35.37
N VAL A 142 -10.27 10.61 -36.47
CA VAL A 142 -11.45 10.59 -37.33
C VAL A 142 -12.02 9.18 -37.28
N THR A 143 -13.27 9.04 -36.81
CA THR A 143 -13.87 7.72 -36.65
C THR A 143 -15.38 7.72 -36.89
N ASN A 144 -15.88 6.57 -37.33
CA ASN A 144 -17.29 6.29 -37.44
C ASN A 144 -17.84 5.80 -36.08
N GLN A 145 -18.83 6.52 -35.53
CA GLN A 145 -19.46 6.14 -34.26
C GLN A 145 -20.17 4.77 -34.28
N ASP A 146 -20.48 4.20 -35.45
CA ASP A 146 -21.01 2.83 -35.56
C ASP A 146 -20.06 1.81 -34.92
N ASN A 147 -18.75 2.10 -34.92
CA ASN A 147 -17.74 1.25 -34.30
C ASN A 147 -17.91 1.11 -32.78
N TYR A 148 -18.46 2.11 -32.09
CA TYR A 148 -18.65 2.04 -30.64
C TYR A 148 -19.57 0.90 -30.21
N SER A 149 -20.53 0.52 -31.06
CA SER A 149 -21.44 -0.59 -30.78
C SER A 149 -20.75 -1.97 -30.79
N LYS A 150 -19.55 -2.08 -31.35
CA LYS A 150 -18.74 -3.31 -31.37
C LYS A 150 -18.16 -3.65 -29.99
N ILE A 151 -18.14 -2.70 -29.06
CA ILE A 151 -17.68 -2.90 -27.69
C ILE A 151 -18.89 -2.89 -26.76
N SER A 152 -18.99 -3.89 -25.88
CA SER A 152 -20.10 -4.00 -24.93
C SER A 152 -20.25 -2.74 -24.07
N GLY A 153 -21.48 -2.24 -23.93
CA GLY A 153 -21.79 -0.98 -23.24
C GLY A 153 -21.49 0.28 -24.04
N SER A 154 -21.06 0.13 -25.31
CA SER A 154 -20.79 1.20 -26.27
C SER A 154 -19.97 2.38 -25.73
N PRO A 155 -18.78 2.17 -25.15
CA PRO A 155 -17.92 3.28 -24.76
C PRO A 155 -17.55 4.13 -25.98
N ILE A 156 -17.50 5.45 -25.81
CA ILE A 156 -17.08 6.41 -26.85
C ILE A 156 -15.55 6.48 -26.86
N ALA A 157 -14.93 5.36 -27.20
CA ALA A 157 -13.48 5.20 -27.31
C ALA A 157 -13.03 5.51 -28.75
N TYR A 158 -13.08 6.79 -29.12
CA TYR A 158 -12.81 7.25 -30.48
C TYR A 158 -11.37 7.00 -30.97
N TRP A 159 -10.45 6.68 -30.06
CA TRP A 159 -9.06 6.35 -30.35
C TRP A 159 -8.84 4.84 -30.58
N ALA A 160 -9.86 4.00 -30.36
CA ALA A 160 -9.77 2.58 -30.66
C ALA A 160 -9.70 2.36 -32.18
N ASN A 161 -8.74 1.55 -32.63
CA ASN A 161 -8.56 1.17 -34.03
C ASN A 161 -9.34 -0.12 -34.36
N ASP A 162 -9.29 -0.54 -35.62
CA ASP A 162 -9.97 -1.76 -36.09
C ASP A 162 -9.48 -3.04 -35.37
N LYS A 163 -8.19 -3.13 -35.02
CA LYS A 163 -7.63 -4.26 -34.27
C LYS A 163 -8.25 -4.43 -32.89
N ILE A 164 -8.53 -3.32 -32.21
CA ILE A 164 -9.21 -3.34 -30.91
C ILE A 164 -10.67 -3.79 -31.07
N PHE A 165 -11.37 -3.27 -32.09
CA PHE A 165 -12.74 -3.70 -32.36
C PHE A 165 -12.82 -5.18 -32.75
N GLU A 166 -11.87 -5.68 -33.54
CA GLU A 166 -11.69 -7.09 -33.88
C GLU A 166 -11.44 -7.92 -32.61
N ALA A 167 -10.57 -7.47 -31.71
CA ALA A 167 -10.30 -8.14 -30.43
C ALA A 167 -11.57 -8.33 -29.60
N PHE A 168 -12.38 -7.29 -29.41
CA PHE A 168 -13.65 -7.40 -28.68
C PHE A 168 -14.71 -8.26 -29.39
N SER A 169 -14.63 -8.38 -30.72
CA SER A 169 -15.60 -9.16 -31.50
C SER A 169 -15.24 -10.64 -31.58
N ASN A 170 -13.95 -10.97 -31.66
CA ASN A 170 -13.44 -12.31 -31.96
C ASN A 170 -12.80 -13.00 -30.75
N GLY A 171 -12.27 -12.25 -29.78
CA GLY A 171 -11.64 -12.79 -28.59
C GLY A 171 -12.65 -13.38 -27.61
N ASP A 172 -12.24 -14.40 -26.86
CA ASP A 172 -13.03 -14.89 -25.74
C ASP A 172 -12.98 -13.87 -24.60
N SER A 173 -14.08 -13.64 -23.89
CA SER A 173 -14.02 -12.75 -22.73
C SER A 173 -13.36 -13.46 -21.55
N ILE A 174 -12.67 -12.72 -20.67
CA ILE A 174 -12.17 -13.27 -19.40
C ILE A 174 -13.31 -13.94 -18.60
N ASP A 175 -14.54 -13.41 -18.68
CA ASP A 175 -15.72 -14.00 -18.04
C ASP A 175 -16.05 -15.42 -18.55
N LYS A 176 -15.72 -15.76 -19.80
CA LYS A 176 -16.00 -17.08 -20.38
C LYS A 176 -15.03 -18.17 -19.90
N ILE A 177 -13.80 -17.79 -19.55
CA ILE A 177 -12.70 -18.70 -19.20
C ILE A 177 -12.37 -18.70 -17.70
N SER A 178 -13.15 -17.99 -16.90
CA SER A 178 -12.93 -17.87 -15.47
C SER A 178 -14.26 -17.73 -14.72
N ASP A 179 -14.20 -17.73 -13.40
CA ASP A 179 -15.34 -17.38 -12.57
C ASP A 179 -14.97 -16.23 -11.64
N PHE A 180 -15.73 -15.15 -11.80
CA PHE A 180 -15.46 -13.91 -11.11
C PHE A 180 -16.74 -13.35 -10.50
N THR A 181 -16.82 -13.33 -9.17
CA THR A 181 -18.03 -12.90 -8.48
C THR A 181 -18.18 -11.39 -8.46
N GLY A 182 -19.35 -10.90 -8.91
CA GLY A 182 -19.77 -9.51 -8.64
C GLY A 182 -20.13 -9.27 -7.16
N SER A 183 -20.32 -10.34 -6.37
CA SER A 183 -20.60 -10.30 -4.93
C SER A 183 -19.35 -10.73 -4.16
N GLN A 184 -18.58 -9.75 -3.71
CA GLN A 184 -17.35 -9.93 -2.95
C GLN A 184 -17.57 -9.78 -1.45
N ASN A 185 -16.65 -10.24 -0.61
CA ASN A 185 -16.84 -10.09 0.83
C ASN A 185 -16.91 -8.59 1.20
N ILE A 186 -17.85 -8.24 2.08
CA ILE A 186 -17.99 -6.90 2.65
C ILE A 186 -18.19 -7.06 4.15
N THR A 187 -17.24 -6.60 4.94
CA THR A 187 -17.27 -6.76 6.40
C THR A 187 -18.33 -5.90 7.09
N GLY A 188 -18.75 -4.79 6.48
CA GLY A 188 -19.61 -3.77 7.11
C GLY A 188 -18.92 -2.95 8.20
N ASN A 189 -17.87 -3.48 8.84
CA ASN A 189 -17.05 -2.80 9.85
C ASN A 189 -15.60 -3.34 9.84
N ASN A 190 -14.71 -2.70 9.08
CA ASN A 190 -13.31 -3.13 8.99
C ASN A 190 -12.57 -3.07 10.34
N ASN A 191 -12.90 -2.12 11.22
CA ASN A 191 -12.21 -2.00 12.51
C ASN A 191 -12.48 -3.18 13.43
N LEU A 192 -13.68 -3.76 13.36
CA LEU A 192 -14.04 -4.92 14.16
C LEU A 192 -13.45 -6.22 13.57
N PHE A 193 -13.54 -6.37 12.25
CA PHE A 193 -13.38 -7.67 11.60
C PHE A 193 -12.08 -7.88 10.82
N LEU A 194 -11.24 -6.85 10.70
CA LEU A 194 -9.95 -6.97 10.02
C LEU A 194 -8.80 -6.64 10.96
N ARG A 195 -7.72 -7.39 10.81
CA ARG A 195 -6.44 -7.15 11.48
C ARG A 195 -5.31 -7.26 10.48
N SER A 196 -4.24 -6.55 10.73
CA SER A 196 -2.96 -6.81 10.08
C SER A 196 -2.41 -8.13 10.63
N ILE A 197 -1.77 -8.94 9.79
CA ILE A 197 -1.33 -10.30 10.16
C ILE A 197 -0.35 -10.34 11.34
N TRP A 198 0.35 -9.24 11.62
CA TRP A 198 1.26 -9.11 12.75
C TRP A 198 0.59 -8.74 14.08
N GLU A 199 -0.70 -8.38 14.07
CA GLU A 199 -1.44 -8.03 15.29
C GLU A 199 -1.92 -9.26 16.06
N ILE A 200 -2.13 -10.38 15.37
CA ILE A 200 -2.82 -11.58 15.88
C ILE A 200 -1.79 -12.63 16.27
N ASN A 201 -2.15 -13.49 17.23
CA ASN A 201 -1.38 -14.69 17.52
C ASN A 201 -1.19 -15.54 16.25
N LYS A 202 0.07 -15.93 15.96
CA LYS A 202 0.40 -16.68 14.75
C LYS A 202 -0.34 -18.02 14.65
N THR A 203 -0.74 -18.61 15.76
CA THR A 203 -1.47 -19.89 15.78
C THR A 203 -2.92 -19.76 15.33
N ASP A 204 -3.47 -18.54 15.31
CA ASP A 204 -4.91 -18.31 15.05
C ASP A 204 -5.20 -17.97 13.58
N ILE A 205 -4.14 -17.78 12.77
CA ILE A 205 -4.23 -17.48 11.33
C ILE A 205 -4.04 -18.76 10.51
N HIS A 206 -5.14 -19.45 10.21
CA HIS A 206 -5.14 -20.62 9.32
C HIS A 206 -6.57 -21.00 8.91
N LYS A 207 -6.71 -21.99 8.00
CA LYS A 207 -8.01 -22.44 7.48
C LYS A 207 -9.03 -22.88 8.54
N LYS A 208 -8.58 -23.34 9.71
CA LYS A 208 -9.45 -23.76 10.82
C LYS A 208 -9.41 -22.78 12.00
N GLY A 209 -8.67 -21.67 11.87
CA GLY A 209 -8.52 -20.65 12.90
C GLY A 209 -9.65 -19.64 12.86
N ARG A 210 -9.63 -18.71 13.81
CA ARG A 210 -10.53 -17.56 13.82
C ARG A 210 -10.21 -16.60 12.68
N TRP A 211 -8.93 -16.48 12.32
CA TRP A 211 -8.45 -15.51 11.36
C TRP A 211 -7.98 -16.20 10.07
N VAL A 212 -8.32 -15.60 8.93
CA VAL A 212 -7.96 -16.13 7.61
C VAL A 212 -7.40 -15.01 6.74
N PHE A 213 -6.38 -15.29 5.92
CA PHE A 213 -5.78 -14.32 5.02
C PHE A 213 -6.82 -13.64 4.13
N TYR A 214 -6.65 -12.34 3.91
CA TYR A 214 -7.66 -11.52 3.26
C TYR A 214 -7.08 -10.50 2.28
N ALA A 215 -7.38 -10.67 1.00
CA ALA A 215 -6.99 -9.71 -0.03
C ALA A 215 -7.94 -8.51 -0.02
N LYS A 216 -7.38 -7.31 0.18
CA LYS A 216 -8.11 -6.02 0.24
C LYS A 216 -7.49 -4.94 -0.66
N GLY A 217 -6.80 -5.36 -1.72
CA GLY A 217 -6.00 -4.46 -2.55
C GLY A 217 -4.92 -3.75 -1.73
N GLY A 218 -4.37 -2.67 -2.29
CA GLY A 218 -3.48 -1.69 -1.68
C GLY A 218 -2.42 -1.25 -2.69
N ASP A 219 -1.16 -1.08 -2.29
CA ASP A 219 -0.17 -0.43 -3.15
C ASP A 219 0.06 -1.17 -4.49
N PHE A 220 0.48 -0.41 -5.51
CA PHE A 220 0.69 -0.94 -6.86
C PHE A 220 1.79 -2.00 -6.85
N ARG A 221 1.43 -3.24 -7.20
CA ARG A 221 2.34 -4.41 -7.27
C ARG A 221 1.87 -5.43 -8.29
N ARG A 222 2.79 -6.03 -9.06
CA ARG A 222 2.52 -7.13 -10.00
C ARG A 222 2.99 -8.48 -9.43
N TRP A 223 2.49 -9.55 -10.04
CA TRP A 223 2.91 -10.96 -9.88
C TRP A 223 2.64 -11.64 -8.54
N TYR A 224 3.01 -11.06 -7.39
CA TYR A 224 2.80 -11.70 -6.08
C TYR A 224 2.78 -10.69 -4.93
N GLY A 225 2.11 -11.03 -3.81
CA GLY A 225 2.24 -10.32 -2.54
C GLY A 225 1.05 -9.43 -2.19
N HIS A 226 1.27 -8.48 -1.26
CA HIS A 226 0.26 -7.56 -0.75
C HIS A 226 -0.90 -8.26 0.02
N ILE A 227 -0.56 -9.33 0.73
CA ILE A 227 -1.45 -10.06 1.64
C ILE A 227 -1.04 -9.71 3.08
N LEU A 228 -1.55 -8.57 3.56
CA LEU A 228 -1.17 -8.00 4.86
C LEU A 228 -2.27 -8.11 5.92
N LEU A 229 -3.47 -8.55 5.53
CA LEU A 229 -4.64 -8.57 6.38
C LEU A 229 -5.16 -9.99 6.61
N ALA A 230 -5.80 -10.17 7.75
CA ALA A 230 -6.66 -11.30 8.06
C ALA A 230 -8.07 -10.82 8.40
N ILE A 231 -9.06 -11.65 8.08
CA ILE A 231 -10.48 -11.46 8.39
C ILE A 231 -10.94 -12.46 9.45
N ASP A 232 -11.79 -12.00 10.36
CA ASP A 232 -12.46 -12.85 11.35
C ASP A 232 -13.53 -13.73 10.67
N VAL A 233 -13.36 -15.05 10.75
CA VAL A 233 -14.30 -16.06 10.24
C VAL A 233 -14.95 -16.87 11.36
N SER A 234 -14.96 -16.34 12.58
CA SER A 234 -15.72 -16.93 13.68
C SER A 234 -17.21 -17.06 13.33
N PRO A 235 -17.94 -18.02 13.95
CA PRO A 235 -19.37 -18.19 13.69
C PRO A 235 -20.20 -16.91 13.86
N SER A 236 -19.86 -16.07 14.84
CA SER A 236 -20.52 -14.79 15.09
C SER A 236 -20.23 -13.77 13.98
N ALA A 237 -18.97 -13.67 13.50
CA ALA A 237 -18.59 -12.81 12.39
C ALA A 237 -19.27 -13.24 11.07
N ILE A 238 -19.25 -14.54 10.76
CA ILE A 238 -19.96 -15.08 9.59
C ILE A 238 -21.46 -14.79 9.66
N ASN A 239 -22.08 -14.96 10.83
CA ASN A 239 -23.48 -14.62 11.02
C ASN A 239 -23.75 -13.12 10.79
N TYR A 240 -22.85 -12.25 11.26
CA TYR A 240 -22.93 -10.81 11.00
C TYR A 240 -22.89 -10.52 9.49
N TYR A 241 -21.92 -11.09 8.77
CA TYR A 241 -21.75 -10.86 7.32
C TYR A 241 -22.96 -11.33 6.48
N LYS A 242 -23.72 -12.31 6.98
CA LYS A 242 -24.90 -12.84 6.29
C LYS A 242 -26.18 -12.06 6.61
N THR A 243 -26.26 -11.45 7.79
CA THR A 243 -27.51 -10.86 8.31
C THR A 243 -27.51 -9.33 8.27
N ASN A 244 -26.35 -8.68 8.31
CA ASN A 244 -26.29 -7.22 8.26
C ASN A 244 -26.45 -6.71 6.81
N PRO A 245 -27.38 -5.77 6.55
CA PRO A 245 -27.70 -5.29 5.20
C PRO A 245 -26.55 -4.55 4.49
N ASN A 246 -25.56 -4.07 5.24
CA ASN A 246 -24.39 -3.37 4.71
C ASN A 246 -23.16 -4.28 4.55
N SER A 247 -23.35 -5.59 4.76
CA SER A 247 -22.30 -6.60 4.69
C SER A 247 -22.64 -7.68 3.66
N ASN A 248 -21.65 -8.48 3.30
CA ASN A 248 -21.82 -9.62 2.42
C ASN A 248 -20.79 -10.68 2.75
N TYR A 249 -21.23 -11.92 2.93
CA TYR A 249 -20.33 -13.06 3.06
C TYR A 249 -19.99 -13.64 1.69
N LEU A 250 -18.70 -13.75 1.39
CA LEU A 250 -18.22 -14.37 0.15
C LEU A 250 -18.74 -15.82 0.05
N LYS A 251 -19.20 -16.20 -1.15
CA LYS A 251 -19.73 -17.55 -1.39
C LYS A 251 -18.65 -18.60 -1.08
N HIS A 252 -19.07 -19.71 -0.46
CA HIS A 252 -18.17 -20.77 0.03
C HIS A 252 -17.14 -21.23 -1.00
N LYS A 253 -17.54 -21.40 -2.27
CA LYS A 253 -16.65 -21.86 -3.35
C LYS A 253 -15.45 -20.95 -3.67
N TYR A 254 -15.41 -19.72 -3.16
CA TYR A 254 -14.28 -18.81 -3.39
C TYR A 254 -13.31 -18.70 -2.20
N TRP A 255 -13.68 -19.27 -1.04
CA TRP A 255 -12.79 -19.31 0.11
C TRP A 255 -11.73 -20.39 -0.09
N PHE A 256 -10.47 -20.06 0.16
CA PHE A 256 -9.32 -20.95 -0.01
C PHE A 256 -9.22 -21.49 -1.45
N THR A 257 -9.53 -20.64 -2.41
CA THR A 257 -9.40 -20.91 -3.85
C THR A 257 -8.28 -20.05 -4.40
N GLU A 258 -7.38 -20.65 -5.17
CA GLU A 258 -6.36 -19.88 -5.88
C GLU A 258 -6.99 -18.96 -6.94
N GLY A 259 -6.31 -17.87 -7.25
CA GLY A 259 -6.83 -16.91 -8.21
C GLY A 259 -5.85 -15.83 -8.58
N ILE A 260 -6.32 -14.89 -9.39
CA ILE A 260 -5.60 -13.69 -9.79
C ILE A 260 -6.25 -12.50 -9.10
N THR A 261 -5.58 -11.92 -8.11
CA THR A 261 -6.06 -10.73 -7.37
C THR A 261 -5.46 -9.46 -7.94
N TYR A 262 -6.15 -8.33 -7.80
CA TYR A 262 -5.64 -7.03 -8.23
C TYR A 262 -6.17 -5.91 -7.32
N THR A 263 -5.50 -4.76 -7.34
CA THR A 263 -5.98 -3.57 -6.64
C THR A 263 -7.02 -2.86 -7.51
N ALA A 264 -8.24 -2.70 -7.01
CA ALA A 264 -9.32 -2.07 -7.77
C ALA A 264 -9.07 -0.57 -8.05
N VAL A 265 -8.47 0.16 -7.10
CA VAL A 265 -8.17 1.59 -7.24
C VAL A 265 -6.67 1.79 -7.39
N THR A 266 -6.24 2.26 -8.56
CA THR A 266 -4.83 2.43 -8.89
C THR A 266 -4.63 3.59 -9.86
N SER A 267 -3.54 4.33 -9.68
CA SER A 267 -3.10 5.41 -10.58
C SER A 267 -1.80 5.09 -11.33
N LEU A 268 -1.18 3.94 -11.06
CA LEU A 268 0.12 3.53 -11.62
C LEU A 268 -0.02 2.37 -12.63
N GLY A 269 -1.23 2.17 -13.18
CA GLY A 269 -1.52 1.10 -14.15
C GLY A 269 -2.05 -0.18 -13.51
N THR A 270 -1.99 -1.30 -14.25
CA THR A 270 -2.52 -2.60 -13.83
C THR A 270 -1.50 -3.42 -13.04
N GLY A 271 -1.96 -3.98 -11.92
CA GLY A 271 -1.16 -4.79 -11.01
C GLY A 271 -1.90 -6.06 -10.61
N PHE A 272 -1.83 -7.09 -11.45
CA PHE A 272 -2.43 -8.40 -11.20
C PHE A 272 -1.41 -9.35 -10.57
N ARG A 273 -1.85 -10.10 -9.56
CA ARG A 273 -1.00 -10.92 -8.69
C ARG A 273 -1.59 -12.30 -8.49
N TYR A 274 -0.72 -13.30 -8.40
CA TYR A 274 -1.09 -14.61 -7.91
C TYR A 274 -1.59 -14.52 -6.47
N PHE A 275 -2.81 -15.00 -6.24
CA PHE A 275 -3.41 -15.18 -4.91
C PHE A 275 -3.45 -16.68 -4.58
N PRO A 276 -2.66 -17.13 -3.59
CA PRO A 276 -2.67 -18.53 -3.18
C PRO A 276 -4.01 -18.94 -2.54
N ALA A 277 -4.26 -20.24 -2.44
CA ALA A 277 -5.44 -20.84 -1.81
C ALA A 277 -5.47 -20.71 -0.26
N ILE A 278 -5.19 -19.52 0.27
CA ILE A 278 -4.93 -19.27 1.69
C ILE A 278 -6.07 -18.53 2.41
N GLY A 279 -7.04 -17.97 1.68
CA GLY A 279 -8.14 -17.26 2.33
C GLY A 279 -9.19 -16.67 1.39
N GLY A 280 -9.63 -15.44 1.68
CA GLY A 280 -10.72 -14.77 0.95
C GLY A 280 -10.34 -13.38 0.47
N PHE A 281 -11.28 -12.70 -0.18
CA PHE A 281 -11.05 -11.41 -0.80
C PHE A 281 -12.27 -10.49 -0.80
N ASP A 282 -12.01 -9.20 -0.97
CA ASP A 282 -12.99 -8.11 -0.89
C ASP A 282 -12.96 -7.20 -2.13
N LYS A 283 -13.94 -6.28 -2.21
CA LYS A 283 -14.10 -5.35 -3.34
C LYS A 283 -12.87 -4.48 -3.69
N GLY A 284 -11.97 -4.24 -2.74
CA GLY A 284 -10.70 -3.52 -2.96
C GLY A 284 -9.60 -4.41 -3.51
N GLY A 285 -9.66 -5.72 -3.23
CA GLY A 285 -8.81 -6.76 -3.81
C GLY A 285 -9.58 -7.82 -4.61
N PRO A 286 -10.35 -7.46 -5.66
CA PRO A 286 -11.09 -8.45 -6.45
C PRO A 286 -10.19 -9.57 -6.94
N THR A 287 -10.72 -10.79 -6.93
CA THR A 287 -9.96 -11.99 -7.33
C THR A 287 -10.72 -12.81 -8.36
N ILE A 288 -10.06 -13.08 -9.48
CA ILE A 288 -10.53 -13.94 -10.57
C ILE A 288 -10.19 -15.39 -10.18
N CYS A 289 -11.18 -16.26 -10.08
CA CYS A 289 -11.00 -17.67 -9.67
C CYS A 289 -11.30 -18.61 -10.85
N TYR A 290 -10.96 -19.90 -10.69
CA TYR A 290 -11.30 -20.95 -11.68
C TYR A 290 -10.83 -20.60 -13.11
N VAL A 291 -9.65 -20.01 -13.22
CA VAL A 291 -9.08 -19.48 -14.47
C VAL A 291 -8.50 -20.61 -15.31
N GLN A 292 -8.95 -20.76 -16.55
CA GLN A 292 -8.32 -21.65 -17.53
C GLN A 292 -7.01 -21.02 -18.02
N HIS A 293 -5.99 -21.86 -18.31
CA HIS A 293 -4.65 -21.39 -18.73
C HIS A 293 -4.08 -20.32 -17.78
N PHE A 294 -4.11 -20.61 -16.47
CA PHE A 294 -3.86 -19.65 -15.39
C PHE A 294 -2.66 -18.74 -15.62
N ASP A 295 -1.47 -19.31 -15.88
CA ASP A 295 -0.24 -18.52 -16.06
C ASP A 295 -0.32 -17.64 -17.31
N TYR A 296 -0.91 -18.14 -18.39
CA TYR A 296 -1.09 -17.38 -19.62
C TYR A 296 -2.00 -16.16 -19.41
N VAL A 297 -3.10 -16.35 -18.68
CA VAL A 297 -4.01 -15.25 -18.32
C VAL A 297 -3.33 -14.26 -17.37
N LEU A 298 -2.56 -14.73 -16.39
CA LEU A 298 -1.80 -13.85 -15.50
C LEU A 298 -0.74 -13.03 -16.27
N GLY A 299 -0.06 -13.64 -17.24
CA GLY A 299 0.86 -12.96 -18.15
C GLY A 299 0.17 -11.88 -18.96
N PHE A 300 -0.94 -12.23 -19.63
CA PHE A 300 -1.77 -11.29 -20.39
C PHE A 300 -2.20 -10.08 -19.54
N LEU A 301 -2.75 -10.32 -18.35
CA LEU A 301 -3.31 -9.28 -17.47
C LEU A 301 -2.28 -8.23 -16.99
N ASN A 302 -1.00 -8.57 -16.99
CA ASN A 302 0.08 -7.66 -16.61
C ASN A 302 0.77 -6.98 -17.81
N THR A 303 0.23 -7.09 -19.03
CA THR A 303 0.78 -6.41 -20.21
C THR A 303 0.21 -5.02 -20.45
N LYS A 304 0.91 -4.22 -21.26
CA LYS A 304 0.45 -2.90 -21.72
C LYS A 304 -0.85 -2.95 -22.50
N ILE A 305 -1.13 -4.05 -23.21
CA ILE A 305 -2.40 -4.23 -23.93
C ILE A 305 -3.57 -4.20 -22.96
N VAL A 306 -3.45 -4.84 -21.81
CA VAL A 306 -4.54 -4.84 -20.83
C VAL A 306 -4.75 -3.46 -20.22
N THR A 307 -3.68 -2.70 -19.98
CA THR A 307 -3.80 -1.29 -19.59
C THR A 307 -4.54 -0.48 -20.67
N TYR A 308 -4.20 -0.68 -21.94
CA TYR A 308 -4.85 -0.01 -23.06
C TYR A 308 -6.34 -0.39 -23.20
N LEU A 309 -6.66 -1.68 -23.15
CA LEU A 309 -8.03 -2.20 -23.25
C LEU A 309 -8.90 -1.76 -22.08
N LEU A 310 -8.35 -1.73 -20.86
CA LEU A 310 -9.07 -1.17 -19.70
C LEU A 310 -9.34 0.32 -19.89
N ASN A 311 -8.41 1.10 -20.45
CA ASN A 311 -8.65 2.51 -20.77
C ASN A 311 -9.74 2.71 -21.83
N VAL A 312 -9.86 1.79 -22.80
CA VAL A 312 -10.97 1.79 -23.78
C VAL A 312 -12.32 1.55 -23.09
N LEU A 313 -12.38 0.64 -22.11
CA LEU A 313 -13.60 0.29 -21.38
C LEU A 313 -13.97 1.34 -20.31
N ASN A 314 -12.99 1.75 -19.53
CA ASN A 314 -13.13 2.60 -18.36
C ASN A 314 -11.77 3.26 -18.00
N PRO A 315 -11.51 4.49 -18.48
CA PRO A 315 -10.25 5.20 -18.22
C PRO A 315 -10.20 5.86 -16.82
N THR A 316 -11.06 5.45 -15.89
CA THR A 316 -11.03 5.95 -14.51
C THR A 316 -10.07 5.14 -13.65
N LEU A 317 -9.62 5.71 -12.53
CA LEU A 317 -8.71 5.06 -11.57
C LEU A 317 -9.28 3.77 -10.93
N ASN A 318 -10.59 3.54 -11.02
CA ASN A 318 -11.25 2.43 -10.35
C ASN A 318 -11.66 1.35 -11.35
N ILE A 319 -10.80 0.33 -11.49
CA ILE A 319 -11.01 -0.85 -12.32
C ILE A 319 -12.16 -1.66 -11.73
N GLN A 320 -13.27 -1.80 -12.48
CA GLN A 320 -14.40 -2.60 -12.03
C GLN A 320 -14.24 -4.07 -12.43
N VAL A 321 -14.83 -4.96 -11.64
CA VAL A 321 -14.99 -6.41 -11.95
C VAL A 321 -15.52 -6.61 -13.37
N ARG A 322 -16.52 -5.82 -13.79
CA ARG A 322 -17.12 -5.92 -15.11
C ARG A 322 -16.15 -5.56 -16.24
N ASP A 323 -15.21 -4.64 -15.99
CA ASP A 323 -14.30 -4.13 -17.01
C ASP A 323 -13.27 -5.23 -17.29
N VAL A 324 -12.74 -5.87 -16.23
CA VAL A 324 -11.86 -7.05 -16.34
C VAL A 324 -12.56 -8.23 -17.00
N LYS A 325 -13.82 -8.52 -16.63
CA LYS A 325 -14.64 -9.56 -17.28
C LYS A 325 -14.79 -9.36 -18.78
N ALA A 326 -14.88 -8.11 -19.22
CA ALA A 326 -15.10 -7.76 -20.61
C ALA A 326 -13.82 -7.75 -21.46
N LEU A 327 -12.64 -7.93 -20.86
CA LEU A 327 -11.38 -7.96 -21.60
C LEU A 327 -11.39 -9.11 -22.63
N PRO A 328 -11.08 -8.83 -23.91
CA PRO A 328 -10.94 -9.85 -24.93
C PRO A 328 -9.62 -10.58 -24.75
N PHE A 329 -9.67 -11.89 -24.87
CA PHE A 329 -8.56 -12.81 -24.64
C PHE A 329 -8.34 -13.69 -25.86
N TYR A 330 -7.10 -13.70 -26.32
CA TYR A 330 -6.61 -14.64 -27.32
C TYR A 330 -5.68 -15.65 -26.67
N PHE A 331 -5.99 -16.93 -26.85
CA PHE A 331 -5.14 -18.02 -26.42
C PHE A 331 -4.35 -18.59 -27.60
N GLU A 332 -3.04 -18.37 -27.62
CA GLU A 332 -2.15 -18.94 -28.63
C GLU A 332 -1.38 -20.13 -28.03
N LYS A 333 -1.79 -21.34 -28.42
CA LYS A 333 -1.24 -22.59 -27.85
C LYS A 333 0.28 -22.75 -28.04
N SER A 334 0.83 -22.24 -29.14
CA SER A 334 2.28 -22.23 -29.42
C SER A 334 3.07 -21.45 -28.37
N MET A 335 2.47 -20.39 -27.80
CA MET A 335 3.11 -19.50 -26.82
C MET A 335 2.90 -19.95 -25.38
N GLU A 336 1.98 -20.89 -25.12
CA GLU A 336 1.58 -21.32 -23.76
C GLU A 336 2.77 -21.64 -22.86
N LYS A 337 3.73 -22.42 -23.37
CA LYS A 337 4.91 -22.83 -22.60
C LYS A 337 5.84 -21.67 -22.28
N ILE A 338 6.08 -20.78 -23.25
CA ILE A 338 7.01 -19.65 -23.10
C ILE A 338 6.42 -18.65 -22.11
N VAL A 339 5.15 -18.28 -22.30
CA VAL A 339 4.45 -17.37 -21.38
C VAL A 339 4.39 -17.96 -19.98
N GLY A 340 4.06 -19.26 -19.84
CA GLY A 340 4.04 -19.94 -18.54
C GLY A 340 5.39 -19.92 -17.82
N GLN A 341 6.50 -20.10 -18.54
CA GLN A 341 7.84 -20.01 -17.96
C GLN A 341 8.16 -18.59 -17.45
N ILE A 342 7.93 -17.57 -18.28
CA ILE A 342 8.20 -16.17 -17.92
C ILE A 342 7.34 -15.75 -16.71
N VAL A 343 6.06 -16.13 -16.70
CA VAL A 343 5.13 -15.82 -15.60
C VAL A 343 5.54 -16.54 -14.32
N GLY A 344 5.92 -17.82 -14.39
CA GLY A 344 6.44 -18.56 -13.25
C GLY A 344 7.67 -17.90 -12.63
N ASP A 345 8.59 -17.43 -13.47
CA ASP A 345 9.77 -16.68 -13.02
C ASP A 345 9.40 -15.34 -12.39
N ASN A 346 8.49 -14.58 -12.99
CA ASN A 346 8.03 -13.31 -12.42
C ASN A 346 7.37 -13.49 -11.04
N VAL A 347 6.50 -14.49 -10.90
CA VAL A 347 5.86 -14.83 -9.61
C VAL A 347 6.92 -15.22 -8.58
N ARG A 348 7.94 -15.99 -8.96
CA ARG A 348 9.05 -16.39 -8.08
C ARG A 348 9.90 -15.18 -7.66
N ILE A 349 10.28 -14.31 -8.59
CA ILE A 349 11.07 -13.10 -8.34
C ILE A 349 10.31 -12.18 -7.38
N SER A 350 9.05 -11.86 -7.67
CA SER A 350 8.24 -10.99 -6.83
C SER A 350 7.87 -11.63 -5.49
N ARG A 351 7.77 -12.96 -5.39
CA ARG A 351 7.61 -13.65 -4.10
C ARG A 351 8.86 -13.56 -3.24
N THR A 352 10.04 -13.75 -3.85
CA THR A 352 11.33 -13.64 -3.16
C THR A 352 11.52 -12.23 -2.61
N ASP A 353 11.25 -11.20 -3.43
CA ASP A 353 11.25 -9.81 -3.01
C ASP A 353 10.27 -9.55 -1.85
N TRP A 354 9.02 -10.00 -1.99
CA TRP A 354 8.00 -9.82 -0.93
C TRP A 354 8.42 -10.45 0.40
N ASN A 355 9.00 -11.65 0.35
CA ASN A 355 9.41 -12.41 1.54
C ASN A 355 10.76 -11.97 2.11
N ALA A 356 11.44 -10.99 1.50
CA ALA A 356 12.65 -10.39 2.05
C ALA A 356 12.38 -9.37 3.18
N PHE A 357 11.12 -9.02 3.42
CA PHE A 357 10.73 -7.99 4.39
C PHE A 357 9.84 -8.56 5.52
N GLU A 358 10.10 -8.10 6.76
CA GLU A 358 9.51 -8.65 8.01
C GLU A 358 7.99 -8.46 8.18
N THR A 359 7.35 -7.73 7.28
CA THR A 359 5.89 -7.57 7.21
C THR A 359 5.23 -8.68 6.41
N SER A 360 5.99 -9.46 5.62
CA SER A 360 5.49 -10.66 4.98
C SER A 360 5.30 -11.78 6.00
N TRP A 361 4.23 -12.56 5.84
CA TRP A 361 3.96 -13.74 6.64
C TRP A 361 5.08 -14.80 6.50
N ASP A 362 5.59 -14.97 5.28
CA ASP A 362 6.59 -15.98 4.94
C ASP A 362 8.02 -15.45 5.05
N PHE A 363 8.23 -14.31 5.70
CA PHE A 363 9.58 -13.76 5.95
C PHE A 363 10.41 -14.75 6.77
N GLN A 364 11.57 -15.12 6.24
CA GLN A 364 12.45 -16.11 6.86
C GLN A 364 13.53 -15.47 7.73
N ARG A 365 14.35 -14.61 7.14
CA ARG A 365 15.53 -14.00 7.74
C ARG A 365 15.87 -12.70 7.01
N HIS A 366 16.50 -11.74 7.70
CA HIS A 366 16.89 -10.49 7.06
C HIS A 366 18.00 -10.72 6.01
N PRO A 367 17.91 -10.12 4.80
CA PRO A 367 18.89 -10.36 3.74
C PRO A 367 20.34 -10.04 4.11
N LEU A 368 20.57 -9.11 5.04
CA LEU A 368 21.93 -8.77 5.51
C LEU A 368 22.52 -9.75 6.54
N VAL A 369 21.74 -10.72 7.03
CA VAL A 369 22.23 -11.77 7.94
C VAL A 369 22.60 -12.99 7.09
N ARG A 370 23.87 -13.06 6.68
CA ARG A 370 24.41 -14.06 5.77
C ARG A 370 25.87 -14.39 6.12
N PRO A 371 26.45 -15.51 5.64
CA PRO A 371 27.78 -15.96 6.07
C PRO A 371 28.91 -15.15 5.39
N VAL A 372 29.08 -13.91 5.82
CA VAL A 372 30.14 -12.98 5.40
C VAL A 372 30.68 -12.23 6.61
N ASP A 373 31.91 -11.72 6.52
CA ASP A 373 32.57 -11.09 7.68
C ASP A 373 32.10 -9.66 7.96
N THR A 374 31.48 -8.99 6.98
CA THR A 374 31.08 -7.58 7.13
C THR A 374 29.69 -7.28 6.59
N ILE A 375 28.98 -6.40 7.29
CA ILE A 375 27.67 -5.91 6.83
C ILE A 375 27.76 -5.12 5.51
N ALA A 376 28.92 -4.49 5.24
CA ALA A 376 29.16 -3.80 3.98
C ALA A 376 29.19 -4.77 2.79
N GLU A 377 29.80 -5.94 2.97
CA GLU A 377 29.77 -7.01 1.96
C GLU A 377 28.38 -7.60 1.82
N ALA A 378 27.69 -7.86 2.94
CA ALA A 378 26.30 -8.33 2.92
C ALA A 378 25.37 -7.37 2.16
N PHE A 379 25.56 -6.07 2.37
CA PHE A 379 24.80 -5.03 1.69
C PHE A 379 25.09 -4.98 0.20
N ARG A 380 26.36 -5.11 -0.22
CA ARG A 380 26.71 -5.16 -1.65
C ARG A 380 26.07 -6.37 -2.34
N GLN A 381 26.18 -7.55 -1.74
CA GLN A 381 25.55 -8.75 -2.32
C GLN A 381 24.03 -8.62 -2.37
N TRP A 382 23.40 -8.03 -1.35
CA TRP A 382 21.96 -7.74 -1.38
C TRP A 382 21.58 -6.75 -2.48
N GLN A 383 22.39 -5.70 -2.67
CA GLN A 383 22.21 -4.73 -3.74
C GLN A 383 22.30 -5.39 -5.13
N ASP A 384 23.31 -6.23 -5.36
CA ASP A 384 23.48 -6.98 -6.61
C ASP A 384 22.28 -7.91 -6.86
N GLU A 385 21.83 -8.65 -5.84
CA GLU A 385 20.63 -9.50 -5.92
C GLU A 385 19.35 -8.72 -6.25
N CYS A 386 19.21 -7.50 -5.72
CA CYS A 386 18.09 -6.62 -6.05
C CYS A 386 18.16 -6.14 -7.50
N GLU A 387 19.34 -5.76 -7.97
CA GLU A 387 19.57 -5.32 -9.34
C GLU A 387 19.28 -6.43 -10.36
N ASP A 388 19.75 -7.65 -10.08
CA ASP A 388 19.49 -8.82 -10.92
C ASP A 388 17.99 -9.12 -11.01
N ARG A 389 17.28 -9.13 -9.86
CA ARG A 389 15.83 -9.32 -9.83
C ARG A 389 15.09 -8.23 -10.60
N PHE A 390 15.49 -6.97 -10.43
CA PHE A 390 14.89 -5.83 -11.11
C PHE A 390 15.05 -5.96 -12.64
N THR A 391 16.29 -6.20 -13.09
CA THR A 391 16.62 -6.31 -14.52
C THR A 391 15.93 -7.49 -15.17
N GLN A 392 15.93 -8.66 -14.51
CA GLN A 392 15.26 -9.85 -15.03
C GLN A 392 13.74 -9.67 -15.08
N LEU A 393 13.13 -9.09 -14.03
CA LEU A 393 11.69 -8.84 -14.02
C LEU A 393 11.30 -7.89 -15.14
N LYS A 394 12.06 -6.81 -15.32
CA LYS A 394 11.84 -5.84 -16.40
C LYS A 394 11.92 -6.51 -17.77
N ALA A 395 12.98 -7.26 -18.04
CA ALA A 395 13.15 -7.96 -19.32
C ALA A 395 12.01 -8.95 -19.59
N ASN A 396 11.55 -9.65 -18.56
CA ASN A 396 10.41 -10.56 -18.64
C ASN A 396 9.10 -9.82 -18.95
N GLU A 397 8.85 -8.67 -18.32
CA GLU A 397 7.68 -7.84 -18.60
C GLU A 397 7.70 -7.26 -20.02
N GLU A 398 8.88 -6.85 -20.51
CA GLU A 398 9.08 -6.39 -21.88
C GLU A 398 8.83 -7.49 -22.91
N GLU A 399 9.30 -8.71 -22.65
CA GLU A 399 9.07 -9.86 -23.53
C GLU A 399 7.59 -10.28 -23.55
N LEU A 400 6.91 -10.25 -22.40
CA LEU A 400 5.46 -10.47 -22.37
C LEU A 400 4.72 -9.39 -23.15
N ASN A 401 5.11 -8.12 -23.00
CA ASN A 401 4.53 -7.05 -23.82
C ASN A 401 4.73 -7.33 -25.30
N ARG A 402 5.94 -7.68 -25.74
CA ARG A 402 6.24 -8.01 -27.15
C ARG A 402 5.33 -9.14 -27.66
N ILE A 403 5.28 -10.27 -26.96
CA ILE A 403 4.46 -11.43 -27.34
C ILE A 403 3.00 -11.04 -27.52
N PHE A 404 2.41 -10.35 -26.54
CA PHE A 404 1.01 -10.01 -26.62
C PHE A 404 0.74 -8.89 -27.65
N ILE A 405 1.65 -7.92 -27.81
CA ILE A 405 1.52 -6.87 -28.83
C ILE A 405 1.43 -7.50 -30.23
N ASP A 406 2.28 -8.49 -30.50
CA ASP A 406 2.26 -9.26 -31.75
C ASP A 406 0.94 -10.04 -31.91
N ILE A 407 0.46 -10.71 -30.86
CA ILE A 407 -0.81 -11.48 -30.89
C ILE A 407 -2.02 -10.59 -31.24
N TYR A 408 -2.05 -9.37 -30.71
CA TYR A 408 -3.15 -8.43 -30.94
C TYR A 408 -2.95 -7.55 -32.19
N GLY A 409 -1.76 -7.58 -32.81
CA GLY A 409 -1.39 -6.75 -33.96
C GLY A 409 -1.42 -5.26 -33.64
N LEU A 410 -0.84 -4.87 -32.49
CA LEU A 410 -0.81 -3.50 -31.98
C LEU A 410 0.58 -2.86 -31.96
N GLU A 411 1.47 -3.32 -32.84
CA GLU A 411 2.88 -2.89 -32.93
C GLU A 411 3.02 -1.40 -33.29
N ASN A 412 1.99 -0.82 -33.93
CA ASN A 412 1.98 0.61 -34.30
C ASN A 412 1.47 1.50 -33.16
N GLU A 413 0.78 0.93 -32.17
CA GLU A 413 0.13 1.64 -31.08
C GLU A 413 0.92 1.52 -29.76
N LEU A 414 1.63 0.41 -29.57
CA LEU A 414 2.29 0.06 -28.32
C LEU A 414 3.71 -0.41 -28.56
N THR A 415 4.58 -0.08 -27.62
CA THR A 415 5.97 -0.53 -27.60
C THR A 415 6.21 -1.45 -26.39
N PRO A 416 7.10 -2.45 -26.48
CA PRO A 416 7.27 -3.45 -25.42
C PRO A 416 7.95 -2.91 -24.15
N GLU A 417 8.73 -1.82 -24.24
CA GLU A 417 9.63 -1.32 -23.19
C GLU A 417 8.90 -0.97 -21.89
N VAL A 418 9.47 -1.30 -20.75
CA VAL A 418 8.86 -1.00 -19.45
C VAL A 418 9.59 0.18 -18.81
N ASP A 419 8.84 1.16 -18.34
CA ASP A 419 9.42 2.26 -17.57
C ASP A 419 9.97 1.73 -16.25
N ASP A 420 11.19 2.14 -15.90
CA ASP A 420 11.86 1.81 -14.64
C ASP A 420 10.97 2.06 -13.40
N LYS A 421 10.14 3.11 -13.43
CA LYS A 421 9.21 3.46 -12.35
C LYS A 421 8.05 2.47 -12.14
N GLU A 422 7.78 1.60 -13.11
CA GLU A 422 6.68 0.63 -13.08
C GLU A 422 7.11 -0.74 -12.56
N VAL A 423 8.42 -1.02 -12.49
CA VAL A 423 8.94 -2.31 -12.02
C VAL A 423 8.72 -2.44 -10.51
N THR A 424 8.12 -3.56 -10.09
CA THR A 424 7.52 -3.71 -8.73
C THR A 424 8.33 -4.56 -7.73
N VAL A 425 9.65 -4.52 -7.83
CA VAL A 425 10.59 -5.16 -6.88
C VAL A 425 11.65 -4.18 -6.41
N ALA A 426 12.21 -4.43 -5.24
CA ALA A 426 13.19 -3.55 -4.62
C ALA A 426 14.42 -3.33 -5.53
N ARG A 427 14.82 -2.06 -5.65
CA ARG A 427 16.12 -1.65 -6.23
C ARG A 427 16.81 -0.72 -5.26
N VAL A 428 18.04 -1.06 -4.88
CA VAL A 428 18.73 -0.49 -3.73
C VAL A 428 19.87 0.42 -4.18
N TYR A 429 19.92 1.62 -3.63
CA TYR A 429 20.93 2.64 -3.89
C TYR A 429 21.70 2.99 -2.62
N ASP A 430 22.91 3.53 -2.74
CA ASP A 430 23.67 3.97 -1.57
C ASP A 430 23.00 5.16 -0.87
N THR A 431 22.58 6.16 -1.66
CA THR A 431 21.93 7.38 -1.20
C THR A 431 20.75 7.76 -2.09
N LYS A 432 19.98 8.77 -1.66
CA LYS A 432 18.88 9.32 -2.47
C LYS A 432 19.38 10.06 -3.71
N ASP A 433 20.60 10.57 -3.68
CA ASP A 433 21.19 11.32 -4.78
C ASP A 433 21.65 10.39 -5.92
N ASP A 434 21.86 9.11 -5.62
CA ASP A 434 22.21 8.07 -6.60
C ASP A 434 21.00 7.55 -7.38
N VAL A 435 19.77 7.94 -6.99
CA VAL A 435 18.54 7.47 -7.64
C VAL A 435 18.37 8.18 -8.99
N PRO A 436 18.36 7.46 -10.12
CA PRO A 436 18.25 8.08 -11.43
C PRO A 436 16.85 8.66 -11.66
N ASP A 437 16.77 9.66 -12.54
CA ASP A 437 15.50 10.33 -12.89
C ASP A 437 14.44 9.34 -13.40
N SER A 438 14.86 8.25 -14.08
CA SER A 438 13.96 7.20 -14.57
C SER A 438 13.20 6.47 -13.46
N MET A 439 13.75 6.45 -12.24
CA MET A 439 13.18 5.77 -11.07
C MET A 439 12.38 6.72 -10.17
N LYS A 440 12.34 8.03 -10.46
CA LYS A 440 11.58 9.00 -9.64
C LYS A 440 10.09 8.63 -9.65
N GLY A 441 9.55 8.40 -8.45
CA GLY A 441 8.16 7.98 -8.24
C GLY A 441 7.95 6.46 -8.16
N ASN A 442 8.99 5.65 -8.35
CA ASN A 442 8.93 4.21 -8.08
C ASN A 442 8.73 3.95 -6.57
N LEU A 443 7.80 3.07 -6.21
CA LEU A 443 7.47 2.72 -4.81
C LEU A 443 8.47 1.76 -4.14
N TYR A 444 9.38 1.17 -4.92
CA TYR A 444 10.31 0.11 -4.55
C TYR A 444 11.78 0.55 -4.57
N VAL A 445 12.04 1.84 -4.79
CA VAL A 445 13.37 2.42 -4.54
C VAL A 445 13.67 2.36 -3.05
N ARG A 446 14.83 1.82 -2.72
CA ARG A 446 15.36 1.76 -1.36
C ARG A 446 16.76 2.34 -1.32
N THR A 447 17.15 2.83 -0.15
CA THR A 447 18.50 3.30 0.12
C THR A 447 19.19 2.42 1.14
N LYS A 448 20.52 2.52 1.23
CA LYS A 448 21.31 1.92 2.33
C LYS A 448 20.76 2.26 3.70
N GLU A 449 20.30 3.49 3.91
CA GLU A 449 19.63 3.90 5.16
C GLU A 449 18.37 3.04 5.42
N ASP A 450 17.54 2.82 4.41
CA ASP A 450 16.30 2.04 4.55
C ASP A 450 16.57 0.56 4.90
N ASP A 451 17.61 -0.04 4.32
CA ASP A 451 17.99 -1.45 4.57
C ASP A 451 18.74 -1.64 5.90
N ILE A 452 19.52 -0.66 6.33
CA ILE A 452 20.12 -0.67 7.67
C ILE A 452 19.05 -0.49 8.75
N LYS A 453 18.03 0.34 8.51
CA LYS A 453 16.89 0.46 9.43
C LYS A 453 16.08 -0.84 9.51
N SER A 454 15.85 -1.53 8.40
CA SER A 454 15.17 -2.84 8.44
C SER A 454 16.02 -3.91 9.14
N PHE A 455 17.35 -3.87 8.98
CA PHE A 455 18.27 -4.74 9.72
C PHE A 455 18.20 -4.50 11.24
N ILE A 456 18.15 -3.23 11.66
CA ILE A 456 17.96 -2.86 13.06
C ILE A 456 16.59 -3.35 13.57
N SER A 457 15.52 -3.22 12.79
CA SER A 457 14.19 -3.76 13.15
C SER A 457 14.23 -5.28 13.36
N TYR A 458 14.88 -6.01 12.46
CA TYR A 458 15.07 -7.46 12.58
C TYR A 458 15.88 -7.82 13.84
N ALA A 459 16.95 -7.07 14.14
CA ALA A 459 17.73 -7.25 15.36
C ALA A 459 16.88 -7.04 16.62
N VAL A 460 16.03 -6.00 16.65
CA VAL A 460 15.04 -5.80 17.73
C VAL A 460 14.04 -6.95 17.80
N GLY A 461 13.64 -7.52 16.66
CA GLY A 461 12.86 -8.75 16.60
C GLY A 461 13.55 -9.93 17.27
N CYS A 462 14.83 -10.14 17.01
CA CYS A 462 15.64 -11.17 17.68
C CYS A 462 15.78 -10.88 19.18
N MET A 463 15.95 -9.60 19.55
CA MET A 463 16.04 -9.16 20.94
C MET A 463 14.78 -9.50 21.76
N PHE A 464 13.60 -9.53 21.15
CA PHE A 464 12.35 -9.92 21.81
C PHE A 464 11.97 -11.39 21.59
N GLY A 465 12.69 -12.12 20.73
CA GLY A 465 12.41 -13.50 20.35
C GLY A 465 11.36 -13.64 19.25
N ARG A 466 10.96 -12.54 18.60
CA ARG A 466 10.07 -12.65 17.43
C ARG A 466 10.71 -13.48 16.31
N PHE A 467 12.00 -13.27 16.11
CA PHE A 467 12.86 -14.02 15.20
C PHE A 467 14.00 -14.66 15.97
N SER A 468 14.71 -15.60 15.34
CA SER A 468 15.93 -16.21 15.86
C SER A 468 16.99 -16.29 14.76
N LEU A 469 18.26 -16.30 15.15
CA LEU A 469 19.37 -16.64 14.25
C LEU A 469 19.48 -18.16 14.02
N ASP A 470 18.89 -18.96 14.91
CA ASP A 470 18.92 -20.42 14.89
C ASP A 470 17.74 -21.04 14.13
N TRP A 471 16.75 -20.24 13.74
CA TRP A 471 15.53 -20.72 13.09
C TRP A 471 15.01 -19.72 12.07
N ASP A 472 14.68 -20.22 10.87
CA ASP A 472 14.09 -19.38 9.82
C ASP A 472 12.58 -19.22 10.03
N GLY A 473 12.09 -18.00 9.84
CA GLY A 473 10.68 -17.66 9.94
C GLY A 473 10.27 -16.98 11.25
N LEU A 474 8.97 -16.74 11.38
CA LEU A 474 8.37 -16.17 12.60
C LEU A 474 8.40 -17.18 13.76
N VAL A 475 9.31 -16.97 14.71
CA VAL A 475 9.57 -17.89 15.82
C VAL A 475 8.52 -17.71 16.92
N TYR A 476 8.30 -16.49 17.40
CA TYR A 476 7.29 -16.22 18.43
C TYR A 476 6.45 -14.98 18.10
N ALA A 477 5.14 -15.16 18.08
CA ALA A 477 4.14 -14.10 17.96
C ALA A 477 2.84 -14.62 18.58
N GLY A 478 2.92 -14.98 19.87
CA GLY A 478 1.88 -15.72 20.58
C GLY A 478 2.06 -17.24 20.48
N GLY A 479 1.29 -17.96 21.30
CA GLY A 479 1.39 -19.41 21.49
C GLY A 479 2.45 -19.80 22.53
N ASP A 480 2.92 -21.05 22.46
CA ASP A 480 3.89 -21.58 23.41
C ASP A 480 5.30 -21.07 23.11
N TRP A 481 5.98 -20.59 24.16
CA TRP A 481 7.38 -20.17 24.08
C TRP A 481 8.30 -21.40 24.08
N ASP A 482 9.23 -21.44 23.13
CA ASP A 482 10.17 -22.55 22.94
C ASP A 482 11.61 -22.04 23.02
N GLU A 483 12.22 -22.19 24.20
CA GLU A 483 13.59 -21.72 24.48
C GLU A 483 14.64 -22.40 23.60
N SER A 484 14.39 -23.63 23.13
CA SER A 484 15.35 -24.40 22.33
C SER A 484 15.69 -23.74 20.99
N LYS A 485 14.85 -22.78 20.56
CA LYS A 485 15.02 -22.01 19.33
C LYS A 485 15.89 -20.76 19.49
N TYR A 486 16.44 -20.49 20.67
CA TYR A 486 17.26 -19.31 20.95
C TYR A 486 18.58 -19.68 21.62
N GLN A 487 19.54 -20.15 20.83
CA GLN A 487 20.85 -20.61 21.30
C GLN A 487 21.94 -19.58 21.01
N THR A 488 21.98 -19.05 19.79
CA THR A 488 23.05 -18.16 19.31
C THR A 488 22.88 -16.73 19.83
N PHE A 489 21.64 -16.24 19.91
CA PHE A 489 21.33 -14.92 20.48
C PHE A 489 20.07 -15.00 21.34
N ILE A 490 20.25 -14.79 22.64
CA ILE A 490 19.19 -15.02 23.64
C ILE A 490 18.30 -13.76 23.74
N PRO A 491 16.97 -13.88 23.57
CA PRO A 491 16.02 -12.80 23.78
C PRO A 491 16.04 -12.23 25.21
N SER A 492 15.54 -11.01 25.38
CA SER A 492 15.37 -10.43 26.72
C SER A 492 14.45 -11.36 27.54
N PRO A 493 14.84 -11.77 28.76
CA PRO A 493 14.04 -12.70 29.55
C PRO A 493 12.73 -12.09 30.05
N ASP A 494 12.70 -10.77 30.29
CA ASP A 494 11.58 -10.07 30.93
C ASP A 494 10.68 -9.27 29.97
N ASN A 495 10.90 -9.42 28.65
CA ASN A 495 10.15 -8.70 27.61
C ASN A 495 10.28 -7.16 27.71
N CYS A 496 11.37 -6.67 28.27
CA CYS A 496 11.64 -5.25 28.37
C CYS A 496 13.08 -4.95 27.91
N ILE A 497 13.26 -3.86 27.18
CA ILE A 497 14.58 -3.37 26.77
C ILE A 497 14.63 -1.87 26.97
N LEU A 498 15.58 -1.41 27.80
CA LEU A 498 15.78 0.00 28.09
C LEU A 498 16.40 0.74 26.89
N ILE A 499 15.93 1.97 26.66
CA ILE A 499 16.56 2.92 25.74
C ILE A 499 17.07 4.08 26.57
N THR A 500 18.39 4.18 26.71
CA THR A 500 19.04 5.23 27.50
C THR A 500 19.85 6.17 26.61
N GLU A 501 20.04 7.40 27.09
CA GLU A 501 20.83 8.40 26.38
C GLU A 501 22.34 8.20 26.52
N GLU A 502 22.77 7.53 27.59
CA GLU A 502 24.15 7.12 27.83
C GLU A 502 24.21 5.61 28.11
N ALA A 503 25.41 5.03 28.00
CA ALA A 503 25.65 3.60 28.23
C ALA A 503 25.71 3.27 29.74
N TYR A 504 24.57 3.42 30.41
CA TYR A 504 24.42 3.12 31.83
C TYR A 504 24.31 1.63 32.15
N PHE A 505 23.91 0.83 31.15
CA PHE A 505 23.57 -0.58 31.33
C PHE A 505 24.21 -1.43 30.24
N GLU A 506 24.66 -2.62 30.62
CA GLU A 506 25.21 -3.62 29.69
C GLU A 506 24.12 -4.34 28.88
N ASP A 507 22.85 -4.19 29.27
CA ASP A 507 21.67 -4.82 28.67
C ASP A 507 20.72 -3.80 28.01
N ASP A 508 21.14 -2.55 27.80
CA ASP A 508 20.34 -1.58 27.04
C ASP A 508 20.25 -1.95 25.54
N ILE A 509 19.33 -1.29 24.83
CA ILE A 509 19.08 -1.59 23.41
C ILE A 509 20.33 -1.50 22.52
N VAL A 510 21.25 -0.57 22.83
CA VAL A 510 22.46 -0.35 22.03
C VAL A 510 23.49 -1.42 22.34
N ALA A 511 23.68 -1.76 23.61
CA ALA A 511 24.55 -2.86 24.03
C ALA A 511 24.08 -4.18 23.40
N ARG A 512 22.78 -4.49 23.47
CA ARG A 512 22.20 -5.67 22.83
C ARG A 512 22.32 -5.64 21.30
N PHE A 513 22.21 -4.47 20.68
CA PHE A 513 22.42 -4.33 19.23
C PHE A 513 23.88 -4.59 18.84
N ILE A 514 24.84 -4.07 19.61
CA ILE A 514 26.27 -4.32 19.40
C ILE A 514 26.57 -5.82 19.56
N ASP A 515 26.00 -6.46 20.58
CA ASP A 515 26.14 -7.90 20.79
C ASP A 515 25.54 -8.70 19.62
N PHE A 516 24.37 -8.30 19.12
CA PHE A 516 23.78 -8.90 17.92
C PHE A 516 24.71 -8.78 16.70
N VAL A 517 25.25 -7.60 16.44
CA VAL A 517 26.21 -7.39 15.32
C VAL A 517 27.47 -8.25 15.52
N ARG A 518 27.99 -8.34 16.74
CA ARG A 518 29.14 -9.20 17.09
C ARG A 518 28.84 -10.68 16.81
N VAL A 519 27.64 -11.15 17.17
CA VAL A 519 27.22 -12.54 16.95
C VAL A 519 27.04 -12.84 15.46
N VAL A 520 26.49 -11.90 14.68
CA VAL A 520 26.24 -12.12 13.24
C VAL A 520 27.53 -12.07 12.41
N PHE A 521 28.43 -11.11 12.67
CA PHE A 521 29.59 -10.84 11.80
C PHE A 521 30.95 -11.14 12.45
N GLY A 522 30.97 -11.53 13.72
CA GLY A 522 32.19 -11.77 14.48
C GLY A 522 32.72 -10.52 15.19
N ASN A 523 33.66 -10.76 16.11
CA ASN A 523 34.26 -9.71 16.93
C ASN A 523 35.33 -8.90 16.17
N ASP A 524 36.06 -9.54 15.26
CA ASP A 524 37.21 -8.93 14.56
C ASP A 524 36.80 -7.78 13.63
N THR A 525 35.57 -7.81 13.12
CA THR A 525 35.03 -6.79 12.21
C THR A 525 34.02 -5.86 12.88
N LEU A 526 33.81 -5.98 14.20
CA LEU A 526 32.74 -5.28 14.93
C LEU A 526 32.77 -3.77 14.72
N GLU A 527 33.91 -3.11 14.91
CA GLU A 527 34.01 -1.65 14.75
C GLU A 527 33.72 -1.22 13.31
N LYS A 528 34.26 -1.94 12.32
CA LYS A 528 33.99 -1.67 10.90
C LYS A 528 32.50 -1.79 10.57
N ASN A 529 31.82 -2.77 11.15
CA ASN A 529 30.39 -2.97 10.96
C ASN A 529 29.56 -1.87 11.64
N LEU A 530 29.93 -1.47 12.85
CA LEU A 530 29.27 -0.36 13.55
C LEU A 530 29.46 0.97 12.82
N ASP A 531 30.64 1.22 12.27
CA ASP A 531 30.94 2.41 11.45
C ASP A 531 30.07 2.45 10.19
N PHE A 532 29.94 1.32 9.49
CA PHE A 532 29.07 1.23 8.30
C PHE A 532 27.59 1.51 8.64
N ILE A 533 27.10 0.93 9.75
CA ILE A 533 25.73 1.14 10.22
C ILE A 533 25.51 2.61 10.59
N ALA A 534 26.44 3.21 11.33
CA ALA A 534 26.35 4.60 11.74
C ALA A 534 26.40 5.56 10.54
N ASP A 535 27.26 5.28 9.55
CA ASP A 535 27.33 6.07 8.32
C ASP A 535 26.01 6.03 7.53
N ALA A 536 25.33 4.89 7.49
CA ALA A 536 24.02 4.75 6.85
C ALA A 536 22.90 5.52 7.58
N LEU A 537 22.93 5.57 8.92
CA LEU A 537 21.95 6.31 9.74
C LEU A 537 22.17 7.83 9.73
N GLY A 538 23.31 8.29 9.21
CA GLY A 538 23.68 9.69 9.11
C GLY A 538 24.60 10.18 10.24
N ARG A 539 25.56 11.04 9.89
CA ARG A 539 26.68 11.46 10.74
C ARG A 539 26.34 12.57 11.76
N LYS A 540 25.35 12.36 12.63
CA LYS A 540 25.05 13.30 13.73
C LYS A 540 25.42 12.74 15.12
N GLY A 541 26.71 12.53 15.35
CA GLY A 541 27.32 12.10 16.61
C GLY A 541 28.85 12.07 16.49
N ASN A 542 29.58 11.87 17.59
CA ASN A 542 31.04 11.82 17.60
C ASN A 542 31.61 10.40 17.44
N SER A 543 30.78 9.37 17.63
CA SER A 543 31.14 7.96 17.45
C SER A 543 29.98 7.16 16.87
N SER A 544 30.27 5.99 16.31
CA SER A 544 29.28 5.09 15.73
C SER A 544 28.23 4.64 16.74
N ARG A 545 28.66 4.40 17.99
CA ARG A 545 27.78 4.06 19.12
C ARG A 545 26.84 5.20 19.49
N GLU A 546 27.32 6.46 19.50
CA GLU A 546 26.48 7.63 19.75
C GLU A 546 25.42 7.82 18.65
N ILE A 547 25.79 7.60 17.38
CA ILE A 547 24.87 7.72 16.24
C ILE A 547 23.76 6.66 16.34
N ILE A 548 24.14 5.39 16.57
CA ILE A 548 23.19 4.29 16.76
C ILE A 548 22.27 4.55 17.97
N ARG A 549 22.83 5.01 19.09
CA ARG A 549 22.06 5.35 20.29
C ARG A 549 21.04 6.44 20.02
N ARG A 550 21.45 7.50 19.32
CA ARG A 550 20.55 8.58 18.90
C ARG A 550 19.41 8.06 18.03
N TYR A 551 19.69 7.16 17.09
CA TYR A 551 18.67 6.56 16.23
C TYR A 551 17.60 5.83 17.07
N PHE A 552 18.00 4.96 18.00
CA PHE A 552 17.06 4.29 18.90
C PHE A 552 16.26 5.27 19.76
N LEU A 553 16.92 6.33 20.25
CA LEU A 553 16.28 7.32 21.13
C LEU A 553 15.24 8.19 20.41
N LYS A 554 15.46 8.52 19.13
CA LYS A 554 14.69 9.56 18.43
C LYS A 554 13.88 9.09 17.23
N ASP A 555 14.33 8.06 16.52
CA ASP A 555 13.84 7.79 15.17
C ASP A 555 13.34 6.35 14.97
N PHE A 556 13.94 5.35 15.64
CA PHE A 556 13.53 3.95 15.55
C PHE A 556 12.02 3.74 15.72
N TYR A 557 11.42 4.30 16.77
CA TYR A 557 9.99 4.10 17.02
C TYR A 557 9.10 4.73 15.94
N LYS A 558 9.52 5.85 15.33
CA LYS A 558 8.78 6.48 14.23
C LYS A 558 8.80 5.58 13.00
N ASP A 559 9.97 5.03 12.68
CA ASP A 559 10.14 4.08 11.57
C ASP A 559 9.35 2.79 11.81
N HIS A 560 9.32 2.31 13.06
CA HIS A 560 8.51 1.16 13.47
C HIS A 560 7.01 1.42 13.29
N VAL A 561 6.49 2.54 13.80
CA VAL A 561 5.08 2.94 13.63
C VAL A 561 4.71 3.04 12.14
N LYS A 562 5.61 3.58 11.30
CA LYS A 562 5.41 3.67 9.84
C LYS A 562 5.36 2.29 9.19
N THR A 563 6.34 1.44 9.47
CA THR A 563 6.47 0.08 8.89
C THR A 563 5.23 -0.77 9.17
N TYR A 564 4.70 -0.69 10.40
CA TYR A 564 3.52 -1.44 10.83
C TYR A 564 2.21 -0.66 10.64
N GLN A 565 2.16 0.32 9.73
CA GLN A 565 0.94 1.04 9.34
C GLN A 565 0.12 1.61 10.53
N LYS A 566 0.81 2.22 11.51
CA LYS A 566 0.21 2.73 12.77
C LYS A 566 -0.39 1.65 13.65
N ARG A 567 0.19 0.46 13.60
CA ARG A 567 -0.12 -0.71 14.43
C ARG A 567 1.16 -1.41 14.89
N PRO A 568 2.09 -0.68 15.55
CA PRO A 568 3.38 -1.23 15.95
C PRO A 568 3.22 -2.36 16.96
N ILE A 569 4.11 -3.34 16.86
CA ILE A 569 4.14 -4.52 17.73
C ILE A 569 5.15 -4.39 18.89
N TYR A 570 6.01 -3.38 18.84
CA TYR A 570 6.90 -3.01 19.95
C TYR A 570 6.35 -1.70 20.48
N TRP A 571 5.87 -1.69 21.72
CA TRP A 571 5.34 -0.50 22.35
C TRP A 571 6.42 0.20 23.14
N LEU A 572 6.51 1.52 22.96
CA LEU A 572 7.47 2.37 23.63
C LEU A 572 6.82 3.01 24.85
N PHE A 573 7.25 2.58 26.03
CA PHE A 573 7.06 3.35 27.26
C PHE A 573 7.92 4.59 27.17
N ASP A 574 7.31 5.76 27.36
CA ASP A 574 7.98 7.06 27.18
C ASP A 574 7.54 8.04 28.27
N SER A 575 8.48 8.44 29.13
CA SER A 575 8.19 9.38 30.22
C SER A 575 7.97 10.81 29.75
N GLY A 576 8.50 11.19 28.59
CA GLY A 576 8.35 12.54 28.07
C GLY A 576 9.58 13.12 27.38
N ARG A 577 9.64 14.45 27.40
CA ARG A 577 10.55 15.24 26.56
C ARG A 577 11.98 15.31 27.09
N GLN A 578 12.22 14.95 28.35
CA GLN A 578 13.56 14.89 28.93
C GLN A 578 14.24 13.54 28.66
N ASP A 579 13.53 12.61 28.00
CA ASP A 579 13.99 11.23 27.81
C ASP A 579 14.39 10.57 29.14
N GLY A 580 13.64 10.86 30.21
CA GLY A 580 13.95 10.34 31.55
C GLY A 580 13.88 8.82 31.62
N PHE A 581 12.86 8.23 31.01
CA PHE A 581 12.67 6.79 30.91
C PHE A 581 12.09 6.43 29.55
N LYS A 582 12.75 5.50 28.86
CA LYS A 582 12.23 4.86 27.66
C LYS A 582 12.50 3.36 27.70
N ALA A 583 11.52 2.57 27.32
CA ALA A 583 11.66 1.12 27.20
C ALA A 583 10.74 0.56 26.12
N LEU A 584 11.22 -0.43 25.36
CA LEU A 584 10.41 -1.19 24.43
C LEU A 584 9.89 -2.47 25.07
N VAL A 585 8.69 -2.85 24.68
CA VAL A 585 8.01 -4.10 25.08
C VAL A 585 7.36 -4.72 23.86
N TYR A 586 7.48 -6.04 23.70
CA TYR A 586 6.82 -6.76 22.61
C TYR A 586 5.40 -7.20 23.02
N ILE A 587 4.40 -6.79 22.24
CA ILE A 587 2.97 -7.02 22.60
C ILE A 587 2.60 -8.50 22.69
N HIS A 588 3.25 -9.37 21.92
CA HIS A 588 2.95 -10.81 21.91
C HIS A 588 3.47 -11.54 23.16
N ARG A 589 4.29 -10.86 23.95
CA ARG A 589 4.78 -11.31 25.27
C ARG A 589 4.18 -10.47 26.40
N TRP A 590 3.18 -9.62 26.10
CA TRP A 590 2.47 -8.85 27.12
C TRP A 590 1.68 -9.78 28.03
N ASN A 591 1.59 -9.42 29.30
CA ASN A 591 0.71 -10.02 30.28
C ASN A 591 0.28 -8.98 31.32
N ALA A 592 -0.64 -9.37 32.20
CA ALA A 592 -1.17 -8.53 33.27
C ALA A 592 -0.10 -7.90 34.20
N ASP A 593 1.11 -8.48 34.29
CA ASP A 593 2.19 -8.02 35.16
C ASP A 593 3.20 -7.10 34.45
N THR A 594 3.11 -6.96 33.13
CA THR A 594 4.07 -6.21 32.30
C THR A 594 4.28 -4.78 32.80
N THR A 595 3.21 -4.03 33.06
CA THR A 595 3.30 -2.66 33.59
C THR A 595 3.96 -2.61 34.97
N GLY A 596 3.70 -3.60 35.83
CA GLY A 596 4.31 -3.69 37.16
C GLY A 596 5.81 -3.99 37.08
N ASN A 597 6.21 -4.93 36.21
CA ASN A 597 7.61 -5.28 35.97
C ASN A 597 8.40 -4.08 35.43
N ILE A 598 7.84 -3.34 34.48
CA ILE A 598 8.46 -2.11 33.96
C ILE A 598 8.71 -1.10 35.07
N ARG A 599 7.72 -0.91 35.95
CA ARG A 599 7.84 0.01 37.08
C ARG A 599 8.97 -0.39 38.03
N VAL A 600 8.93 -1.63 38.52
CA VAL A 600 9.79 -2.06 39.64
C VAL A 600 11.18 -2.47 39.16
N SER A 601 11.27 -3.25 38.09
CA SER A 601 12.53 -3.83 37.60
C SER A 601 13.33 -2.86 36.73
N HIS A 602 12.67 -1.93 36.04
CA HIS A 602 13.32 -1.05 35.06
C HIS A 602 13.29 0.43 35.46
N LEU A 603 12.12 1.02 35.71
CA LEU A 603 12.01 2.45 36.03
C LEU A 603 12.75 2.79 37.33
N HIS A 604 12.55 2.02 38.40
CA HIS A 604 13.29 2.23 39.66
C HIS A 604 14.79 1.95 39.50
N ARG A 605 15.18 1.03 38.61
CA ARG A 605 16.59 0.77 38.27
C ARG A 605 17.22 2.00 37.61
N VAL A 606 16.54 2.62 36.65
CA VAL A 606 16.96 3.88 36.00
C VAL A 606 17.07 5.02 37.01
N GLN A 607 16.08 5.19 37.89
CA GLN A 607 16.11 6.23 38.94
C GLN A 607 17.34 6.08 39.85
N ARG A 608 17.65 4.86 40.33
CA ARG A 608 18.83 4.61 41.18
C ARG A 608 20.13 4.96 40.47
N ILE A 609 20.26 4.64 39.18
CA ILE A 609 21.44 4.99 38.40
C ILE A 609 21.57 6.51 38.24
N TYR A 610 20.47 7.20 37.91
CA TYR A 610 20.50 8.66 37.79
C TYR A 610 20.86 9.34 39.11
N GLU A 611 20.34 8.84 40.24
CA GLU A 611 20.70 9.37 41.57
C GLU A 611 22.18 9.13 41.91
N SER A 612 22.75 7.99 41.50
CA SER A 612 24.17 7.69 41.66
C SER A 612 25.05 8.59 40.79
N GLU A 613 24.70 8.75 39.52
CA GLU A 613 25.45 9.60 38.59
C GLU A 613 25.33 11.08 38.96
N LEU A 614 24.19 11.51 39.52
CA LEU A 614 24.02 12.86 40.05
C LEU A 614 25.03 13.16 41.17
N LYS A 615 25.22 12.22 42.12
CA LYS A 615 26.22 12.35 43.19
C LYS A 615 27.64 12.42 42.63
N ARG A 616 27.97 11.59 41.64
CA ARG A 616 29.28 11.63 40.97
C ARG A 616 29.53 12.97 40.27
N LEU A 617 28.53 13.52 39.58
CA LEU A 617 28.65 14.82 38.93
C LEU A 617 28.79 15.95 39.97
N ASP A 618 28.10 15.86 41.11
CA ASP A 618 28.28 16.79 42.23
C ASP A 618 29.72 16.79 42.77
N ASP A 619 30.31 15.60 42.94
CA ASP A 619 31.70 15.47 43.38
C ASP A 619 32.69 16.07 42.38
N ILE A 620 32.45 15.91 41.07
CA ILE A 620 33.29 16.52 40.02
C ILE A 620 33.17 18.05 40.06
N VAL A 621 31.96 18.59 40.25
CA VAL A 621 31.75 20.03 40.35
C VAL A 621 32.42 20.61 41.59
N ALA A 622 32.41 19.90 42.72
CA ALA A 622 33.04 20.35 43.96
C ALA A 622 34.58 20.26 43.91
N ASN A 623 35.12 19.16 43.36
CA ASN A 623 36.52 18.79 43.57
C ASN A 623 37.43 18.90 42.33
N SER A 624 36.90 19.08 41.12
CA SER A 624 37.75 19.17 39.91
C SER A 624 38.58 20.47 39.91
N GLU A 625 39.86 20.38 39.54
CA GLU A 625 40.73 21.56 39.37
C GLU A 625 40.57 22.19 37.97
N HIS A 626 39.93 21.49 37.03
CA HIS A 626 39.74 21.95 35.66
C HIS A 626 38.36 22.60 35.45
N ASN A 627 38.36 23.89 35.14
CA ASN A 627 37.13 24.66 34.88
C ASN A 627 36.27 24.10 33.72
N ARG A 628 36.89 23.41 32.74
CA ARG A 628 36.17 22.77 31.63
C ARG A 628 35.31 21.60 32.12
N ASP A 629 35.86 20.78 33.02
CA ASP A 629 35.18 19.60 33.56
C ASP A 629 34.06 20.02 34.50
N LYS A 630 34.28 21.07 35.33
CA LYS A 630 33.21 21.68 36.15
C LYS A 630 32.02 22.12 35.30
N ARG A 631 32.25 22.89 34.25
CA ARG A 631 31.16 23.37 33.36
C ARG A 631 30.44 22.24 32.63
N TYR A 632 31.17 21.21 32.19
CA TYR A 632 30.57 20.03 31.58
C TYR A 632 29.67 19.28 32.59
N ALA A 633 30.20 19.02 33.78
CA ALA A 633 29.49 18.33 34.85
C ALA A 633 28.25 19.10 35.31
N GLU A 634 28.32 20.43 35.46
CA GLU A 634 27.15 21.28 35.77
C GLU A 634 26.04 21.16 34.72
N LYS A 635 26.41 21.12 33.42
CA LYS A 635 25.44 20.97 32.33
C LYS A 635 24.76 19.60 32.38
N GLN A 636 25.52 18.52 32.59
CA GLN A 636 24.97 17.17 32.70
C GLN A 636 24.12 17.00 33.96
N LYS A 637 24.56 17.55 35.09
CA LYS A 637 23.80 17.60 36.35
C LYS A 637 22.43 18.22 36.15
N ASN A 638 22.37 19.41 35.53
CA ASN A 638 21.11 20.12 35.29
C ASN A 638 20.14 19.32 34.40
N LYS A 639 20.67 18.52 33.46
CA LYS A 639 19.88 17.63 32.62
C LYS A 639 19.37 16.42 33.41
N LEU A 640 20.24 15.80 34.19
CA LEU A 640 19.91 14.63 35.00
C LEU A 640 18.86 14.94 36.08
N ILE A 641 18.92 16.12 36.70
CA ILE A 641 17.87 16.60 37.63
C ILE A 641 16.49 16.65 36.94
N LYS A 642 16.43 17.13 35.69
CA LYS A 642 15.18 17.16 34.92
C LYS A 642 14.69 15.76 34.57
N GLN A 643 15.60 14.85 34.21
CA GLN A 643 15.29 13.44 33.96
C GLN A 643 14.76 12.76 35.22
N ILE A 644 15.42 12.90 36.37
CA ILE A 644 14.96 12.37 37.65
C ILE A 644 13.56 12.88 37.98
N LYS A 645 13.33 14.20 37.85
CA LYS A 645 11.99 14.77 38.06
C LYS A 645 10.94 14.12 37.14
N GLU A 646 11.22 14.03 35.84
CA GLU A 646 10.31 13.39 34.87
C GLU A 646 10.04 11.92 35.21
N THR A 647 11.06 11.14 35.60
CA THR A 647 10.89 9.73 35.98
C THR A 647 10.05 9.55 37.25
N ARG A 648 10.11 10.49 38.20
CA ARG A 648 9.27 10.45 39.43
C ARG A 648 7.81 10.74 39.10
N GLU A 649 7.55 11.78 38.32
CA GLU A 649 6.20 12.10 37.81
C GLU A 649 5.63 10.95 36.95
N TYR A 650 6.49 10.26 36.21
CA TYR A 650 6.11 9.08 35.43
C TYR A 650 5.84 7.84 36.30
N ASP A 651 6.58 7.63 37.38
CA ASP A 651 6.33 6.54 38.33
C ASP A 651 4.94 6.64 38.96
N GLU A 652 4.52 7.86 39.34
CA GLU A 652 3.16 8.10 39.86
C GLU A 652 2.08 7.66 38.85
N LYS A 653 2.27 7.99 37.57
CA LYS A 653 1.36 7.59 36.48
C LYS A 653 1.31 6.07 36.30
N ILE A 654 2.48 5.42 36.26
CA ILE A 654 2.57 3.96 36.08
C ILE A 654 2.04 3.21 37.30
N ALA A 655 2.24 3.71 38.52
CA ALA A 655 1.79 3.06 39.75
C ALA A 655 0.28 2.74 39.73
N HIS A 656 -0.53 3.68 39.24
CA HIS A 656 -1.97 3.48 39.10
C HIS A 656 -2.34 2.34 38.14
N LEU A 657 -1.58 2.18 37.04
CA LEU A 657 -1.83 1.15 36.03
C LEU A 657 -1.25 -0.21 36.42
N ALA A 658 -0.11 -0.23 37.10
CA ALA A 658 0.51 -1.46 37.61
C ALA A 658 -0.44 -2.21 38.56
N ASN A 659 -1.11 -1.49 39.46
CA ASN A 659 -2.10 -2.07 40.37
C ASN A 659 -3.36 -2.59 39.67
N ALA A 660 -3.68 -2.04 38.49
CA ALA A 660 -4.85 -2.45 37.71
C ALA A 660 -4.63 -3.76 36.94
N ARG A 661 -3.36 -4.24 36.83
CA ARG A 661 -2.96 -5.49 36.14
C ARG A 661 -3.68 -5.69 34.79
N ILE A 662 -3.62 -4.65 33.95
CA ILE A 662 -4.38 -4.61 32.69
C ILE A 662 -3.74 -5.57 31.68
N ASP A 663 -4.50 -6.58 31.28
CA ASP A 663 -4.12 -7.50 30.23
C ASP A 663 -4.73 -7.12 28.86
N ILE A 664 -4.17 -7.69 27.78
CA ILE A 664 -4.60 -7.45 26.40
C ILE A 664 -5.12 -8.72 25.75
N ASP A 665 -6.04 -8.56 24.80
CA ASP A 665 -6.44 -9.62 23.89
C ASP A 665 -5.98 -9.22 22.49
N LEU A 666 -5.02 -9.94 21.90
CA LEU A 666 -4.47 -9.61 20.58
C LEU A 666 -5.56 -9.51 19.49
N ASP A 667 -6.67 -10.24 19.64
CA ASP A 667 -7.80 -10.19 18.71
C ASP A 667 -8.52 -8.84 18.70
N ASP A 668 -8.43 -8.04 19.77
CA ASP A 668 -8.95 -6.66 19.80
C ASP A 668 -8.15 -5.72 18.88
N GLY A 669 -6.93 -6.12 18.50
CA GLY A 669 -6.03 -5.38 17.64
C GLY A 669 -5.25 -4.29 18.37
N VAL A 670 -4.14 -3.87 17.75
CA VAL A 670 -3.14 -3.01 18.38
C VAL A 670 -3.72 -1.70 18.87
N ARG A 671 -4.56 -1.03 18.07
CA ARG A 671 -5.10 0.29 18.43
C ARG A 671 -6.01 0.25 19.67
N VAL A 672 -6.81 -0.80 19.79
CA VAL A 672 -7.73 -0.97 20.94
C VAL A 672 -6.92 -1.30 22.18
N ASN A 673 -6.01 -2.27 22.10
CA ASN A 673 -5.16 -2.66 23.22
C ASN A 673 -4.24 -1.51 23.68
N HIS A 674 -3.66 -0.76 22.75
CA HIS A 674 -2.81 0.39 23.06
C HIS A 674 -3.56 1.48 23.83
N ALA A 675 -4.85 1.69 23.55
CA ALA A 675 -5.70 2.60 24.33
C ALA A 675 -6.11 2.00 25.69
N LYS A 676 -6.38 0.70 25.73
CA LYS A 676 -6.81 -0.07 26.91
C LYS A 676 -5.77 -0.01 28.03
N VAL A 677 -4.50 -0.32 27.73
CA VAL A 677 -3.42 -0.38 28.75
C VAL A 677 -3.05 0.99 29.35
N GLN A 678 -3.59 2.07 28.81
CA GLN A 678 -3.38 3.44 29.29
C GLN A 678 -4.60 4.03 30.02
N THR A 679 -5.60 3.19 30.29
CA THR A 679 -6.87 3.58 30.91
C THR A 679 -7.19 2.67 32.08
N SER A 680 -7.38 3.25 33.28
CA SER A 680 -7.89 2.55 34.46
C SER A 680 -9.35 2.89 34.72
N ALA A 681 -9.98 2.22 35.70
CA ALA A 681 -11.35 2.51 36.12
C ALA A 681 -11.53 3.96 36.61
N THR A 682 -10.47 4.59 37.11
CA THR A 682 -10.52 5.93 37.74
C THR A 682 -9.91 7.03 36.87
N VAL A 683 -8.99 6.72 35.95
CA VAL A 683 -8.30 7.71 35.11
C VAL A 683 -8.17 7.21 33.68
N LYS A 684 -8.65 8.00 32.72
CA LYS A 684 -8.56 7.69 31.28
C LYS A 684 -7.36 8.40 30.66
N ASN A 685 -6.66 7.69 29.76
CA ASN A 685 -5.60 8.24 28.91
C ASN A 685 -4.43 8.87 29.69
N ILE A 686 -3.77 8.06 30.53
CA ILE A 686 -2.64 8.47 31.38
C ILE A 686 -1.37 8.82 30.55
N LYS A 687 -1.35 8.44 29.27
CA LYS A 687 -0.25 8.69 28.31
C LYS A 687 1.09 8.16 28.80
N ILE A 688 1.14 6.85 29.04
CA ILE A 688 2.38 6.15 29.41
C ILE A 688 3.16 5.61 28.21
N LEU A 689 2.48 5.43 27.07
CA LEU A 689 3.08 4.96 25.82
C LEU A 689 3.21 6.10 24.82
N ALA A 690 4.22 6.01 23.95
CA ALA A 690 4.35 6.91 22.80
C ALA A 690 3.19 6.72 21.80
N ASN A 691 2.78 7.81 21.15
CA ASN A 691 1.65 7.80 20.22
C ASN A 691 1.90 6.92 18.98
N ILE A 692 0.83 6.34 18.44
CA ILE A 692 0.83 5.49 17.23
C ILE A 692 -0.01 6.07 16.08
#